data_AF-A0A2R6N4I4-F1
#
_entry.id   AF-A0A2R6N4I4-F1
#
_cell.length_a   1.000
_cell.length_b   1.000
_cell.length_c   1.000
_cell.angle_alpha   90.00
_cell.angle_beta   90.00
_cell.angle_gamma   90.00
#
_symmetry.space_group_name_H-M   'P 1'
#
loop_
_entity.id
_entity.type
_entity.pdbx_description
1 polymer ?
#
loop_
_entity_poly.entity_id
_entity_poly.type
_entity_poly.pdbx_seq_one_letter_code
_entity_poly.pdbx_strand_id
1 'polypeptide(L)'
;MEGPIERVESLTLFRAVLAITVAALIARLVLLGARPAHWDEARVAYWAQYYAETGSFGYHWEEHGPLVQIAARWLFEPLGVDDTAARLPVALVGGLLPMAALLYRRHLRDSEVVALALFLSFNSVLLYFSRFVRSDVLVAAFMFTALGLLLRFADTRRYRYLYGAGLFVALGFGSKENAVIYLATWAGAAVLVADQWLHSPASGTSGAGRLQDTRFGGWWHSLRRIGSRGQATLAAAAGRTDGDSRGYDRSTLRAGAKRTGLIGSKLAGVVVVALATALFVFADRGAGVRGRQPYLDGDSSQVTLGEVLNRPGVFPAFINDTLTGAYEGYADWFAKSSERTLDTYLEFVEGFLGVLSTNATVLIAFGVLGFILERYGRDEPRWLVMFMTYCGVASLMGYPLGTDIQGAWAWVATHVVVPLAVPAAVGVAWLYREAMAARVDGDDLAAAVFAVVLLLAALQVGVTAADDVYRNPTADDNELVQYAQPYDDLDPVVEWHCILGRQAELFGLVEQPADELVLRGRGRDGRLPALARGAQSRRRERSAAGDLRRSRRPDRARRDHRGVLREGGLLHPDDRQGTGRVHPRVLDLSCLADRSARDQTGTFYSPGGEPRHMELTSPGTTVGVVGGGQLGRMLGEAASPLGIELIVSDPTPDAPAAPAVRDQVLGEFDDEATVRELARRADYLTYEIELADPDVLDAVGEETGTPVHPHPETLRIIQDKLVQKRRLAEAGVPVPAFRAVDSADELRSALAELGYPAMLKAREGGYDGRGNVPVAEPDDVEAAFDAIDGPAMVEEFVDYERELAVMGCLGADERTTFPVTETIHEAEILRETVSPARASEQVRERARAVTRDVLDVMQGRGVYGIELFETGDGEILLNEIAPRPHNSGHWTIEGCHTSQFGQHLRAVTGLALGSAGRRAPTASKNILGDVDGRQPARLTGVERPLSTDRLSVHWYGKREVYHLRKMGHLTLVGEQDTSPGGLLAAIRDAAEPLSFAEIG
;
A
#
# COMPACT_ATOMS: atom_id res chain seq x y z
N MET A 1 45.31 -33.69 -6.94
CA MET A 1 44.43 -34.77 -7.44
C MET A 1 43.81 -35.39 -6.21
N GLU A 2 42.52 -35.18 -5.97
CA GLU A 2 41.83 -35.72 -4.79
C GLU A 2 41.63 -37.24 -4.95
N GLY A 3 41.81 -37.98 -3.86
CA GLY A 3 41.78 -39.45 -3.84
C GLY A 3 40.39 -40.04 -4.14
N PRO A 4 40.25 -41.36 -4.33
CA PRO A 4 38.97 -41.99 -4.64
C PRO A 4 37.93 -41.86 -3.50
N ILE A 5 38.35 -41.79 -2.22
CA ILE A 5 37.45 -41.65 -1.06
C ILE A 5 36.89 -40.21 -0.95
N GLU A 6 37.75 -39.18 -1.05
CA GLU A 6 37.32 -37.77 -1.09
C GLU A 6 36.38 -37.48 -2.29
N ARG A 7 36.56 -38.22 -3.40
CA ARG A 7 35.67 -38.13 -4.57
C ARG A 7 34.27 -38.70 -4.31
N VAL A 8 34.14 -39.74 -3.48
CA VAL A 8 32.85 -40.36 -3.15
C VAL A 8 32.09 -39.54 -2.09
N GLU A 9 32.78 -39.00 -1.09
CA GLU A 9 32.19 -38.10 -0.08
C GLU A 9 31.70 -36.80 -0.73
N SER A 10 32.51 -36.18 -1.59
CA SER A 10 32.09 -34.98 -2.33
C SER A 10 30.92 -35.22 -3.30
N LEU A 11 30.78 -36.43 -3.85
CA LEU A 11 29.64 -36.81 -4.68
C LEU A 11 28.37 -36.97 -3.85
N THR A 12 28.48 -37.52 -2.63
CA THR A 12 27.36 -37.72 -1.71
C THR A 12 26.82 -36.39 -1.22
N LEU A 13 27.70 -35.50 -0.79
CA LEU A 13 27.35 -34.13 -0.42
C LEU A 13 26.66 -33.39 -1.58
N PHE A 14 27.24 -33.47 -2.78
CA PHE A 14 26.66 -32.85 -3.97
C PHE A 14 25.24 -33.36 -4.26
N ARG A 15 25.03 -34.68 -4.19
CA ARG A 15 23.70 -35.29 -4.40
C ARG A 15 22.69 -34.86 -3.34
N ALA A 16 23.11 -34.74 -2.09
CA ALA A 16 22.24 -34.27 -1.00
C ALA A 16 21.80 -32.82 -1.25
N VAL A 17 22.73 -31.91 -1.54
CA VAL A 17 22.40 -30.51 -1.84
C VAL A 17 21.54 -30.40 -3.10
N LEU A 18 21.84 -31.18 -4.14
CA LEU A 18 21.04 -31.21 -5.36
C LEU A 18 19.60 -31.67 -5.09
N ALA A 19 19.41 -32.73 -4.30
CA ALA A 19 18.08 -33.19 -3.91
C ALA A 19 17.30 -32.11 -3.16
N ILE A 20 17.96 -31.41 -2.23
CA ILE A 20 17.39 -30.27 -1.51
C ILE A 20 17.02 -29.13 -2.46
N THR A 21 17.88 -28.80 -3.43
CA THR A 21 17.61 -27.77 -4.45
C THR A 21 16.42 -28.15 -5.32
N VAL A 22 16.29 -29.42 -5.73
CA VAL A 22 15.13 -29.90 -6.48
C VAL A 22 13.84 -29.74 -5.65
N ALA A 23 13.87 -30.10 -4.36
CA ALA A 23 12.73 -29.88 -3.48
C ALA A 23 12.42 -28.39 -3.28
N ALA A 24 13.44 -27.54 -3.17
CA ALA A 24 13.31 -26.09 -3.05
C ALA A 24 12.70 -25.44 -4.31
N LEU A 25 13.06 -25.93 -5.49
CA LEU A 25 12.45 -25.54 -6.77
C LEU A 25 10.99 -25.98 -6.84
N ILE A 26 10.67 -27.22 -6.51
CA ILE A 26 9.30 -27.72 -6.49
C ILE A 26 8.44 -26.87 -5.56
N ALA A 27 8.91 -26.61 -4.33
CA ALA A 27 8.19 -25.76 -3.37
C ALA A 27 7.90 -24.36 -3.94
N ARG A 28 8.81 -23.77 -4.70
CA ARG A 28 8.59 -22.43 -5.29
C ARG A 28 7.70 -22.44 -6.53
N LEU A 29 7.73 -23.52 -7.31
CA LEU A 29 6.99 -23.61 -8.58
C LEU A 29 5.54 -24.11 -8.39
N VAL A 30 5.27 -24.88 -7.35
CA VAL A 30 3.91 -25.37 -7.04
C VAL A 30 2.99 -24.18 -6.75
N LEU A 31 1.85 -24.09 -7.45
CA LEU A 31 0.86 -23.02 -7.26
C LEU A 31 1.44 -21.59 -7.46
N LEU A 32 2.48 -21.42 -8.28
CA LEU A 32 3.16 -20.13 -8.42
C LEU A 32 2.25 -19.03 -9.02
N GLY A 33 1.39 -19.39 -9.98
CA GLY A 33 0.37 -18.50 -10.53
C GLY A 33 -1.04 -18.74 -9.99
N ALA A 34 -1.19 -19.45 -8.87
CA ALA A 34 -2.53 -19.79 -8.36
C ALA A 34 -3.29 -18.58 -7.79
N ARG A 35 -2.58 -17.50 -7.48
CA ARG A 35 -3.15 -16.23 -6.99
C ARG A 35 -2.86 -15.10 -7.99
N PRO A 36 -3.78 -14.12 -8.12
CA PRO A 36 -3.51 -12.90 -8.89
C PRO A 36 -2.23 -12.18 -8.43
N ALA A 37 -1.55 -11.49 -9.34
CA ALA A 37 -0.53 -10.51 -8.98
C ALA A 37 -1.14 -9.35 -8.18
N HIS A 38 -0.56 -9.07 -7.00
CA HIS A 38 -0.93 -7.90 -6.22
C HIS A 38 -0.37 -6.63 -6.86
N TRP A 39 -0.81 -5.45 -6.39
CA TRP A 39 -0.48 -4.14 -6.97
C TRP A 39 1.01 -3.96 -7.30
N ASP A 40 1.88 -4.20 -6.32
CA ASP A 40 3.31 -3.99 -6.50
C ASP A 40 3.98 -5.01 -7.45
N GLU A 41 3.52 -6.27 -7.46
CA GLU A 41 3.93 -7.28 -8.44
C GLU A 41 3.49 -6.90 -9.85
N ALA A 42 2.23 -6.45 -9.98
CA ALA A 42 1.65 -6.01 -11.23
C ALA A 42 2.39 -4.78 -11.77
N ARG A 43 2.79 -3.82 -10.92
CA ARG A 43 3.59 -2.65 -11.31
C ARG A 43 4.92 -3.08 -11.93
N VAL A 44 5.66 -3.98 -11.28
CA VAL A 44 6.96 -4.45 -11.78
C VAL A 44 6.78 -5.28 -13.07
N ALA A 45 5.76 -6.12 -13.14
CA ALA A 45 5.50 -6.96 -14.29
C ALA A 45 4.96 -6.19 -15.51
N TYR A 46 4.19 -5.12 -15.28
CA TYR A 46 3.72 -4.22 -16.32
C TYR A 46 4.89 -3.66 -17.14
N TRP A 47 6.00 -3.30 -16.52
CA TRP A 47 7.15 -2.76 -17.25
C TRP A 47 7.89 -3.80 -18.09
N ALA A 48 7.94 -5.04 -17.62
CA ALA A 48 8.42 -6.17 -18.41
C ALA A 48 7.55 -6.38 -19.66
N GLN A 49 6.23 -6.19 -19.53
CA GLN A 49 5.25 -6.33 -20.59
C GLN A 49 5.24 -5.11 -21.54
N TYR A 50 5.39 -3.89 -21.03
CA TYR A 50 5.55 -2.68 -21.84
C TYR A 50 6.78 -2.81 -22.73
N TYR A 51 7.91 -3.22 -22.13
CA TYR A 51 9.10 -3.56 -22.90
C TYR A 51 8.83 -4.72 -23.88
N ALA A 52 7.90 -5.61 -23.53
CA ALA A 52 7.50 -6.71 -24.39
C ALA A 52 6.74 -6.31 -25.65
N GLU A 53 5.87 -5.34 -25.53
CA GLU A 53 5.01 -4.90 -26.62
C GLU A 53 5.70 -3.85 -27.48
N THR A 54 6.38 -2.90 -26.85
CA THR A 54 6.96 -1.74 -27.55
C THR A 54 8.40 -1.95 -28.00
N GLY A 55 9.12 -2.89 -27.36
CA GLY A 55 10.58 -2.98 -27.48
C GLY A 55 11.33 -1.79 -26.85
N SER A 56 10.61 -0.91 -26.15
CA SER A 56 11.13 0.27 -25.46
C SER A 56 11.30 -0.01 -23.96
N PHE A 57 12.47 0.24 -23.42
CA PHE A 57 12.82 0.10 -22.02
C PHE A 57 13.80 1.20 -21.62
N GLY A 58 13.57 1.83 -20.49
CA GLY A 58 14.64 2.61 -19.86
C GLY A 58 14.47 2.67 -18.37
N TYR A 59 15.60 2.73 -17.68
CA TYR A 59 15.65 2.52 -16.23
C TYR A 59 15.00 3.69 -15.47
N HIS A 60 14.13 3.35 -14.51
CA HIS A 60 13.58 4.29 -13.54
C HIS A 60 13.72 3.73 -12.13
N TRP A 61 14.07 4.59 -11.16
CA TRP A 61 14.37 4.16 -9.79
C TRP A 61 13.13 3.62 -9.04
N GLU A 62 11.92 4.00 -9.44
CA GLU A 62 10.64 3.49 -8.89
C GLU A 62 10.44 1.98 -9.11
N GLU A 63 11.15 1.39 -10.07
CA GLU A 63 11.03 -0.02 -10.44
C GLU A 63 12.08 -0.92 -9.75
N HIS A 64 12.91 -0.35 -8.88
CA HIS A 64 14.15 -0.96 -8.41
C HIS A 64 15.05 -1.38 -9.59
N GLY A 65 16.01 -2.28 -9.36
CA GLY A 65 16.93 -2.72 -10.41
C GLY A 65 16.21 -3.44 -11.57
N PRO A 66 16.61 -3.19 -12.83
CA PRO A 66 15.85 -3.57 -14.02
C PRO A 66 16.00 -5.04 -14.44
N LEU A 67 16.72 -5.84 -13.66
CA LEU A 67 17.04 -7.23 -14.01
C LEU A 67 15.79 -8.11 -14.14
N VAL A 68 14.81 -7.97 -13.25
CA VAL A 68 13.62 -8.83 -13.24
C VAL A 68 12.72 -8.55 -14.45
N GLN A 69 12.63 -7.29 -14.87
CA GLN A 69 11.85 -6.84 -16.02
C GLN A 69 12.47 -7.37 -17.32
N ILE A 70 13.79 -7.25 -17.45
CA ILE A 70 14.53 -7.80 -18.59
C ILE A 70 14.37 -9.32 -18.64
N ALA A 71 14.48 -10.02 -17.50
CA ALA A 71 14.32 -11.46 -17.45
C ALA A 71 12.89 -11.91 -17.82
N ALA A 72 11.87 -11.27 -17.24
CA ALA A 72 10.47 -11.57 -17.49
C ALA A 72 10.07 -11.32 -18.96
N ARG A 73 10.58 -10.24 -19.59
CA ARG A 73 10.39 -9.98 -21.02
C ARG A 73 10.72 -11.19 -21.90
N TRP A 74 11.87 -11.82 -21.69
CA TRP A 74 12.30 -12.96 -22.50
C TRP A 74 11.47 -14.23 -22.24
N LEU A 75 10.76 -14.28 -21.11
CA LEU A 75 9.84 -15.37 -20.77
C LEU A 75 8.43 -15.14 -21.33
N PHE A 76 8.00 -13.88 -21.43
CA PHE A 76 6.68 -13.51 -21.92
C PHE A 76 6.44 -13.90 -23.38
N GLU A 77 7.47 -13.88 -24.22
CA GLU A 77 7.36 -14.31 -25.62
C GLU A 77 7.04 -15.82 -25.77
N PRO A 78 7.78 -16.76 -25.15
CA PRO A 78 7.50 -18.19 -25.27
C PRO A 78 6.40 -18.72 -24.33
N LEU A 79 6.21 -18.13 -23.14
CA LEU A 79 5.28 -18.65 -22.12
C LEU A 79 3.94 -17.92 -22.10
N GLY A 80 3.83 -16.78 -22.78
CA GLY A 80 2.73 -15.84 -22.58
C GLY A 80 2.97 -14.93 -21.38
N VAL A 81 2.15 -13.89 -21.29
CA VAL A 81 2.16 -12.95 -20.18
C VAL A 81 1.10 -13.39 -19.17
N ASP A 82 1.56 -13.95 -18.06
CA ASP A 82 0.73 -14.35 -16.93
C ASP A 82 1.53 -14.24 -15.61
N ASP A 83 0.83 -14.39 -14.47
CA ASP A 83 1.44 -14.32 -13.13
C ASP A 83 2.57 -15.33 -12.93
N THR A 84 2.45 -16.52 -13.54
CA THR A 84 3.47 -17.56 -13.43
C THR A 84 4.75 -17.13 -14.12
N ALA A 85 4.65 -16.66 -15.36
CA ALA A 85 5.78 -16.20 -16.16
C ALA A 85 6.48 -15.01 -15.51
N ALA A 86 5.74 -14.08 -14.92
CA ALA A 86 6.29 -12.91 -14.23
C ALA A 86 7.05 -13.28 -12.96
N ARG A 87 6.54 -14.24 -12.17
CA ARG A 87 7.19 -14.72 -10.93
C ARG A 87 8.34 -15.69 -11.16
N LEU A 88 8.39 -16.32 -12.34
CA LEU A 88 9.34 -17.39 -12.64
C LEU A 88 10.83 -17.00 -12.46
N PRO A 89 11.32 -15.82 -12.87
CA PRO A 89 12.71 -15.42 -12.64
C PRO A 89 13.12 -15.48 -11.17
N VAL A 90 12.28 -14.94 -10.28
CA VAL A 90 12.54 -14.88 -8.85
C VAL A 90 12.43 -16.28 -8.22
N ALA A 91 11.42 -17.06 -8.62
CA ALA A 91 11.24 -18.44 -8.14
C ALA A 91 12.40 -19.36 -8.52
N LEU A 92 12.94 -19.21 -9.74
CA LEU A 92 14.09 -19.99 -10.20
C LEU A 92 15.36 -19.61 -9.44
N VAL A 93 15.65 -18.32 -9.29
CA VAL A 93 16.85 -17.87 -8.55
C VAL A 93 16.76 -18.26 -7.07
N GLY A 94 15.61 -18.04 -6.43
CA GLY A 94 15.35 -18.46 -5.06
C GLY A 94 15.44 -19.98 -4.87
N GLY A 95 14.92 -20.76 -5.82
CA GLY A 95 14.98 -22.23 -5.77
C GLY A 95 16.37 -22.80 -6.03
N LEU A 96 17.22 -22.09 -6.77
CA LEU A 96 18.62 -22.46 -7.02
C LEU A 96 19.58 -22.01 -5.91
N LEU A 97 19.17 -21.08 -5.03
CA LEU A 97 19.97 -20.56 -3.92
C LEU A 97 20.63 -21.64 -3.05
N PRO A 98 20.01 -22.78 -2.71
CA PRO A 98 20.64 -23.82 -1.90
C PRO A 98 21.93 -24.39 -2.53
N MET A 99 22.09 -24.34 -3.85
CA MET A 99 23.34 -24.74 -4.53
C MET A 99 24.53 -23.87 -4.14
N ALA A 100 24.30 -22.62 -3.75
CA ALA A 100 25.35 -21.72 -3.29
C ALA A 100 26.05 -22.25 -2.02
N ALA A 101 25.38 -23.07 -1.21
CA ALA A 101 25.98 -23.71 -0.02
C ALA A 101 27.26 -24.50 -0.37
N LEU A 102 27.33 -25.11 -1.56
CA LEU A 102 28.52 -25.83 -2.01
C LEU A 102 29.75 -24.94 -2.19
N LEU A 103 29.59 -23.63 -2.37
CA LEU A 103 30.72 -22.69 -2.45
C LEU A 103 31.46 -22.58 -1.10
N TYR A 104 30.77 -22.86 0.00
CA TYR A 104 31.27 -22.75 1.37
C TYR A 104 31.86 -24.05 1.94
N ARG A 105 31.80 -25.15 1.20
CA ARG A 105 32.19 -26.52 1.63
C ARG A 105 33.65 -26.73 2.11
N ARG A 106 34.53 -25.75 1.93
CA ARG A 106 35.91 -25.79 2.48
C ARG A 106 36.02 -25.16 3.86
N HIS A 107 35.04 -24.33 4.22
CA HIS A 107 34.99 -23.59 5.46
C HIS A 107 33.91 -24.14 6.41
N LEU A 108 33.02 -25.00 5.89
CA LEU A 108 31.97 -25.71 6.61
C LEU A 108 32.13 -27.22 6.46
N ARG A 109 31.68 -27.98 7.46
CA ARG A 109 31.60 -29.45 7.41
C ARG A 109 30.46 -29.89 6.51
N ASP A 110 30.51 -31.11 5.99
CA ASP A 110 29.46 -31.65 5.11
C ASP A 110 28.05 -31.56 5.72
N SER A 111 27.90 -31.91 6.99
CA SER A 111 26.63 -31.77 7.73
C SER A 111 26.16 -30.31 7.82
N GLU A 112 27.09 -29.37 7.94
CA GLU A 112 26.79 -27.92 8.01
C GLU A 112 26.42 -27.38 6.63
N VAL A 113 27.03 -27.89 5.55
CA VAL A 113 26.66 -27.52 4.17
C VAL A 113 25.25 -28.00 3.85
N VAL A 114 24.90 -29.23 4.26
CA VAL A 114 23.54 -29.77 4.11
C VAL A 114 22.54 -28.93 4.92
N ALA A 115 22.84 -28.63 6.19
CA ALA A 115 21.99 -27.79 7.02
C ALA A 115 21.82 -26.37 6.44
N LEU A 116 22.88 -25.78 5.89
CA LEU A 116 22.82 -24.49 5.21
C LEU A 116 21.89 -24.55 3.99
N ALA A 117 22.00 -25.60 3.17
CA ALA A 117 21.10 -25.80 2.04
C ALA A 117 19.63 -25.91 2.48
N LEU A 118 19.34 -26.60 3.60
CA LEU A 118 17.99 -26.70 4.15
C LEU A 118 17.43 -25.33 4.58
N PHE A 119 18.22 -24.53 5.32
CA PHE A 119 17.79 -23.18 5.72
C PHE A 119 17.53 -22.27 4.52
N LEU A 120 18.39 -22.31 3.51
CA LEU A 120 18.20 -21.55 2.27
C LEU A 120 16.98 -22.03 1.45
N SER A 121 16.51 -23.25 1.68
CA SER A 121 15.41 -23.85 0.92
C SER A 121 14.04 -23.55 1.51
N PHE A 122 13.90 -23.76 2.83
CA PHE A 122 12.60 -23.92 3.49
C PHE A 122 12.30 -22.89 4.58
N ASN A 123 13.21 -21.95 4.87
CA ASN A 123 12.84 -20.83 5.72
C ASN A 123 11.66 -20.07 5.09
N SER A 124 10.61 -19.78 5.87
CA SER A 124 9.35 -19.23 5.37
C SER A 124 9.54 -17.85 4.73
N VAL A 125 10.40 -16.98 5.26
CA VAL A 125 10.75 -15.68 4.63
C VAL A 125 11.30 -15.89 3.22
N LEU A 126 12.30 -16.76 3.07
CA LEU A 126 12.92 -17.04 1.76
C LEU A 126 12.00 -17.78 0.81
N LEU A 127 11.11 -18.62 1.33
CA LEU A 127 10.16 -19.37 0.53
C LEU A 127 9.04 -18.45 0.03
N TYR A 128 8.48 -17.63 0.92
CA TYR A 128 7.45 -16.63 0.64
C TYR A 128 7.93 -15.68 -0.45
N PHE A 129 8.92 -14.81 -0.19
CA PHE A 129 9.31 -13.75 -1.14
C PHE A 129 9.87 -14.25 -2.46
N SER A 130 10.33 -15.50 -2.54
CA SER A 130 10.76 -16.10 -3.80
C SER A 130 9.62 -16.50 -4.73
N ARG A 131 8.37 -16.50 -4.25
CA ARG A 131 7.16 -16.77 -5.01
C ARG A 131 6.45 -15.50 -5.47
N PHE A 132 7.11 -14.34 -5.32
CA PHE A 132 6.61 -13.04 -5.71
C PHE A 132 7.59 -12.36 -6.68
N VAL A 133 7.12 -11.41 -7.49
CA VAL A 133 7.99 -10.57 -8.36
C VAL A 133 8.74 -9.53 -7.51
N ARG A 134 9.69 -10.01 -6.67
CA ARG A 134 10.44 -9.22 -5.70
C ARG A 134 11.94 -9.36 -5.86
N SER A 135 12.65 -8.23 -5.88
CA SER A 135 14.09 -8.20 -6.11
C SER A 135 14.95 -8.53 -4.88
N ASP A 136 14.43 -8.46 -3.65
CA ASP A 136 15.22 -8.68 -2.43
C ASP A 136 15.83 -10.08 -2.35
N VAL A 137 15.09 -11.12 -2.77
CA VAL A 137 15.61 -12.49 -2.86
C VAL A 137 16.69 -12.61 -3.93
N LEU A 138 16.55 -11.89 -5.06
CA LEU A 138 17.58 -11.86 -6.11
C LEU A 138 18.89 -11.28 -5.57
N VAL A 139 18.81 -10.12 -4.91
CA VAL A 139 19.98 -9.47 -4.28
C VAL A 139 20.64 -10.42 -3.30
N ALA A 140 19.86 -10.99 -2.37
CA ALA A 140 20.40 -11.87 -1.35
C ALA A 140 21.06 -13.11 -1.96
N ALA A 141 20.45 -13.71 -2.99
CA ALA A 141 20.99 -14.88 -3.68
C ALA A 141 22.29 -14.56 -4.45
N PHE A 142 22.31 -13.45 -5.18
CA PHE A 142 23.47 -13.05 -5.97
C PHE A 142 24.64 -12.59 -5.08
N MET A 143 24.37 -11.79 -4.05
CA MET A 143 25.41 -11.33 -3.13
C MET A 143 25.98 -12.48 -2.30
N PHE A 144 25.14 -13.42 -1.82
CA PHE A 144 25.62 -14.63 -1.15
C PHE A 144 26.47 -15.50 -2.08
N THR A 145 26.03 -15.71 -3.32
CA THR A 145 26.81 -16.45 -4.32
C THR A 145 28.13 -15.76 -4.65
N ALA A 146 28.15 -14.42 -4.77
CA ALA A 146 29.36 -13.65 -4.98
C ALA A 146 30.37 -13.82 -3.86
N LEU A 147 29.93 -13.77 -2.59
CA LEU A 147 30.79 -14.02 -1.44
C LEU A 147 31.36 -15.45 -1.49
N GLY A 148 30.53 -16.45 -1.75
CA GLY A 148 30.98 -17.84 -1.93
C GLY A 148 32.03 -17.97 -3.04
N LEU A 149 31.88 -17.27 -4.16
CA LEU A 149 32.87 -17.25 -5.24
C LEU A 149 34.16 -16.54 -4.85
N LEU A 150 34.10 -15.44 -4.08
CA LEU A 150 35.28 -14.78 -3.51
C LEU A 150 36.04 -15.72 -2.56
N LEU A 151 35.34 -16.51 -1.74
CA LEU A 151 35.95 -17.55 -0.90
C LEU A 151 36.64 -18.61 -1.76
N ARG A 152 35.97 -19.12 -2.80
CA ARG A 152 36.58 -20.08 -3.73
C ARG A 152 37.79 -19.50 -4.45
N PHE A 153 37.80 -18.21 -4.76
CA PHE A 153 38.97 -17.51 -5.28
C PHE A 153 40.09 -17.44 -4.24
N ALA A 154 39.78 -17.08 -2.99
CA ALA A 154 40.76 -17.04 -1.90
C ALA A 154 41.43 -18.40 -1.70
N ASP A 155 40.65 -19.48 -1.73
CA ASP A 155 41.11 -20.87 -1.53
C ASP A 155 41.91 -21.42 -2.71
N THR A 156 41.46 -21.18 -3.94
CA THR A 156 42.00 -21.86 -5.14
C THR A 156 42.90 -20.98 -5.98
N ARG A 157 42.85 -19.65 -5.78
CA ARG A 157 43.49 -18.62 -6.62
C ARG A 157 43.14 -18.71 -8.10
N ARG A 158 42.02 -19.37 -8.44
CA ARG A 158 41.51 -19.45 -9.82
C ARG A 158 40.67 -18.23 -10.14
N TYR A 159 41.20 -17.36 -11.01
CA TYR A 159 40.54 -16.11 -11.39
C TYR A 159 39.12 -16.26 -11.95
N ARG A 160 38.73 -17.42 -12.50
CA ARG A 160 37.35 -17.68 -12.93
C ARG A 160 36.31 -17.40 -11.84
N TYR A 161 36.65 -17.66 -10.57
CA TYR A 161 35.75 -17.37 -9.46
C TYR A 161 35.72 -15.87 -9.14
N LEU A 162 36.81 -15.16 -9.35
CA LEU A 162 36.85 -13.70 -9.20
C LEU A 162 36.01 -13.01 -10.29
N TYR A 163 36.07 -13.49 -11.54
CA TYR A 163 35.18 -13.03 -12.61
C TYR A 163 33.72 -13.33 -12.29
N GLY A 164 33.43 -14.55 -11.80
CA GLY A 164 32.10 -14.91 -11.34
C GLY A 164 31.60 -14.01 -10.21
N ALA A 165 32.43 -13.72 -9.22
CA ALA A 165 32.08 -12.80 -8.15
C ALA A 165 31.73 -11.40 -8.69
N GLY A 166 32.53 -10.86 -9.63
CA GLY A 166 32.23 -9.58 -10.28
C GLY A 166 30.89 -9.59 -11.05
N LEU A 167 30.60 -10.68 -11.76
CA LEU A 167 29.31 -10.88 -12.43
C LEU A 167 28.14 -10.87 -11.43
N PHE A 168 28.22 -11.67 -10.38
CA PHE A 168 27.15 -11.78 -9.39
C PHE A 168 26.96 -10.51 -8.56
N VAL A 169 28.03 -9.77 -8.26
CA VAL A 169 27.90 -8.43 -7.65
C VAL A 169 27.15 -7.49 -8.60
N ALA A 170 27.50 -7.47 -9.89
CA ALA A 170 26.81 -6.64 -10.88
C ALA A 170 25.33 -7.04 -11.06
N LEU A 171 25.00 -8.33 -11.01
CA LEU A 171 23.61 -8.81 -11.00
C LEU A 171 22.87 -8.41 -9.72
N GLY A 172 23.56 -8.42 -8.57
CA GLY A 172 23.02 -7.92 -7.30
C GLY A 172 22.61 -6.45 -7.40
N PHE A 173 23.52 -5.59 -7.87
CA PHE A 173 23.19 -4.19 -8.18
C PHE A 173 22.06 -4.11 -9.20
N GLY A 174 22.12 -4.86 -10.31
CA GLY A 174 21.06 -4.90 -11.30
C GLY A 174 19.69 -5.35 -10.79
N SER A 175 19.61 -5.98 -9.61
CA SER A 175 18.35 -6.39 -9.00
C SER A 175 17.75 -5.31 -8.10
N LYS A 176 18.57 -4.68 -7.26
CA LYS A 176 18.13 -3.63 -6.33
C LYS A 176 19.30 -2.83 -5.79
N GLU A 177 19.01 -1.59 -5.42
CA GLU A 177 19.94 -0.61 -4.87
C GLU A 177 20.56 -1.00 -3.53
N ASN A 178 19.81 -1.73 -2.70
CA ASN A 178 20.28 -2.19 -1.40
C ASN A 178 21.44 -3.21 -1.45
N ALA A 179 21.83 -3.70 -2.64
CA ALA A 179 23.02 -4.53 -2.81
C ALA A 179 24.31 -3.86 -2.28
N VAL A 180 24.38 -2.53 -2.26
CA VAL A 180 25.53 -1.79 -1.68
C VAL A 180 25.70 -2.07 -0.18
N ILE A 181 24.59 -2.32 0.54
CA ILE A 181 24.60 -2.58 1.98
C ILE A 181 25.32 -3.90 2.29
N TYR A 182 25.26 -4.91 1.40
CA TYR A 182 26.07 -6.13 1.52
C TYR A 182 27.57 -5.83 1.51
N LEU A 183 28.04 -4.95 0.62
CA LEU A 183 29.46 -4.60 0.58
C LEU A 183 29.90 -3.83 1.83
N ALA A 184 29.05 -2.94 2.33
CA ALA A 184 29.29 -2.20 3.57
C ALA A 184 29.34 -3.15 4.79
N THR A 185 28.37 -4.07 4.91
CA THR A 185 28.33 -5.06 5.99
C THR A 185 29.51 -6.03 5.93
N TRP A 186 29.93 -6.45 4.72
CA TRP A 186 31.13 -7.27 4.56
C TRP A 186 32.39 -6.54 4.99
N ALA A 187 32.54 -5.26 4.65
CA ALA A 187 33.67 -4.46 5.09
C ALA A 187 33.72 -4.33 6.62
N GLY A 188 32.60 -4.01 7.26
CA GLY A 188 32.49 -3.92 8.72
C GLY A 188 32.76 -5.25 9.42
N ALA A 189 32.15 -6.34 8.94
CA ALA A 189 32.38 -7.68 9.49
C ALA A 189 33.84 -8.14 9.32
N ALA A 190 34.48 -7.80 8.20
CA ALA A 190 35.90 -8.10 7.98
C ALA A 190 36.79 -7.36 8.99
N VAL A 191 36.47 -6.11 9.35
CA VAL A 191 37.19 -5.36 10.39
C VAL A 191 37.05 -6.04 11.75
N LEU A 192 35.84 -6.44 12.14
CA LEU A 192 35.60 -7.11 13.43
C LEU A 192 36.33 -8.46 13.52
N VAL A 193 36.30 -9.26 12.44
CA VAL A 193 37.03 -10.52 12.38
C VAL A 193 38.54 -10.30 12.41
N ALA A 194 39.04 -9.27 11.70
CA ALA A 194 40.45 -8.92 11.72
C ALA A 194 40.89 -8.47 13.13
N ASP A 195 40.09 -7.65 13.82
CA ASP A 195 40.36 -7.24 15.20
C ASP A 195 40.39 -8.43 16.17
N GLN A 196 39.40 -9.32 16.06
CA GLN A 196 39.35 -10.56 16.85
C GLN A 196 40.59 -11.44 16.59
N TRP A 197 41.02 -11.55 15.33
CA TRP A 197 42.23 -12.29 14.97
C TRP A 197 43.49 -11.63 15.56
N LEU A 198 43.56 -10.30 15.57
CA LEU A 198 44.67 -9.54 16.16
C LEU A 198 44.74 -9.63 17.69
N HIS A 199 43.60 -9.86 18.35
CA HIS A 199 43.49 -9.95 19.81
C HIS A 199 43.38 -11.39 20.34
N SER A 200 43.36 -12.42 19.48
CA SER A 200 43.23 -13.82 19.92
C SER A 200 44.42 -14.22 20.82
N PRO A 201 44.19 -14.61 22.09
CA PRO A 201 45.26 -14.97 23.04
C PRO A 201 45.92 -16.32 22.72
N ALA A 202 45.32 -17.14 21.85
CA ALA A 202 45.77 -18.50 21.53
C ALA A 202 47.14 -18.59 20.83
N SER A 203 47.63 -17.51 20.20
CA SER A 203 48.86 -17.58 19.38
C SER A 203 50.14 -17.16 20.10
N GLY A 204 50.08 -16.69 21.36
CA GLY A 204 51.27 -16.29 22.14
C GLY A 204 52.07 -15.10 21.57
N THR A 205 51.63 -14.49 20.47
CA THR A 205 52.28 -13.38 19.76
C THR A 205 51.38 -12.15 19.79
N SER A 206 51.94 -10.96 20.02
CA SER A 206 51.18 -9.71 19.94
C SER A 206 50.54 -9.54 18.55
N GLY A 207 49.39 -8.85 18.46
CA GLY A 207 48.73 -8.56 17.17
C GLY A 207 49.67 -7.87 16.17
N ALA A 208 50.60 -7.03 16.65
CA ALA A 208 51.65 -6.43 15.84
C ALA A 208 52.64 -7.45 15.28
N GLY A 209 53.03 -8.47 16.06
CA GLY A 209 53.85 -9.59 15.60
C GLY A 209 53.16 -10.41 14.51
N ARG A 210 51.87 -10.69 14.67
CA ARG A 210 51.06 -11.39 13.65
C ARG A 210 51.00 -10.62 12.34
N LEU A 211 50.79 -9.30 12.37
CA LEU A 211 50.81 -8.46 11.17
C LEU A 211 52.17 -8.49 10.46
N GLN A 212 53.28 -8.51 11.21
CA GLN A 212 54.63 -8.59 10.64
C GLN A 212 54.92 -9.93 9.96
N ASP A 213 54.40 -11.03 10.51
CA ASP A 213 54.55 -12.38 9.95
C ASP A 213 53.65 -12.66 8.73
N THR A 214 52.65 -11.80 8.48
CA THR A 214 51.83 -11.91 7.25
C THR A 214 52.57 -11.39 6.02
N ARG A 215 52.19 -11.90 4.84
CA ARG A 215 52.63 -11.34 3.54
C ARG A 215 52.29 -9.86 3.38
N PHE A 216 51.29 -9.36 4.11
CA PHE A 216 50.90 -7.96 4.15
C PHE A 216 51.92 -7.11 4.92
N GLY A 217 52.42 -7.58 6.06
CA GLY A 217 53.57 -6.99 6.76
C GLY A 217 54.84 -6.96 5.91
N GLY A 218 55.11 -8.02 5.13
CA GLY A 218 56.20 -8.07 4.16
C GLY A 218 56.06 -7.08 2.99
N TRP A 219 54.84 -6.89 2.48
CA TRP A 219 54.51 -5.89 1.46
C TRP A 219 54.58 -4.46 2.01
N TRP A 220 54.08 -4.21 3.22
CA TRP A 220 54.17 -2.91 3.91
C TRP A 220 55.61 -2.54 4.26
N HIS A 221 56.44 -3.49 4.70
CA HIS A 221 57.88 -3.28 4.88
C HIS A 221 58.60 -3.01 3.56
N SER A 222 58.14 -3.60 2.45
CA SER A 222 58.66 -3.38 1.11
C SER A 222 58.24 -2.00 0.57
N LEU A 223 57.02 -1.54 0.81
CA LEU A 223 56.54 -0.18 0.50
C LEU A 223 57.24 0.90 1.34
N ARG A 224 57.42 0.68 2.64
CA ARG A 224 58.25 1.56 3.49
C ARG A 224 59.70 1.62 3.01
N ARG A 225 60.27 0.51 2.53
CA ARG A 225 61.60 0.48 1.89
C ARG A 225 61.62 1.18 0.53
N ILE A 226 60.52 1.21 -0.22
CA ILE A 226 60.39 1.98 -1.46
C ILE A 226 60.25 3.47 -1.15
N GLY A 227 59.55 3.85 -0.08
CA GLY A 227 59.46 5.23 0.41
C GLY A 227 60.80 5.78 0.93
N SER A 228 61.55 4.99 1.71
CA SER A 228 62.87 5.39 2.19
C SER A 228 63.95 5.36 1.10
N ARG A 229 63.82 4.46 0.10
CA ARG A 229 64.64 4.51 -1.12
C ARG A 229 64.26 5.66 -2.04
N GLY A 230 62.99 6.05 -2.14
CA GLY A 230 62.55 7.21 -2.91
C GLY A 230 63.18 8.50 -2.40
N GLN A 231 63.25 8.67 -1.08
CA GLN A 231 63.99 9.79 -0.46
C GLN A 231 65.51 9.71 -0.69
N ALA A 232 66.11 8.51 -0.63
CA ALA A 232 67.53 8.33 -0.93
C ALA A 232 67.88 8.54 -2.43
N THR A 233 66.95 8.22 -3.34
CA THR A 233 67.16 8.40 -4.80
C THR A 233 66.97 9.85 -5.21
N LEU A 234 66.08 10.60 -4.54
CA LEU A 234 65.96 12.06 -4.70
C LEU A 234 67.14 12.81 -4.07
N ALA A 235 67.69 12.32 -2.96
CA ALA A 235 68.92 12.86 -2.37
C ALA A 235 70.17 12.54 -3.22
N ALA A 236 70.24 11.34 -3.83
CA ALA A 236 71.33 10.96 -4.74
C ALA A 236 71.21 11.63 -6.12
N ALA A 237 70.00 12.02 -6.56
CA ALA A 237 69.81 12.81 -7.79
C ALA A 237 70.19 14.29 -7.61
N ALA A 238 70.28 14.78 -6.36
CA ALA A 238 70.70 16.13 -6.02
C ALA A 238 72.23 16.28 -5.82
N GLY A 239 72.99 15.19 -5.84
CA GLY A 239 74.46 15.21 -5.72
C GLY A 239 75.11 14.33 -6.77
N ARG A 240 75.89 14.92 -7.68
CA ARG A 240 76.60 14.17 -8.73
C ARG A 240 77.71 13.28 -8.15
N THR A 241 78.04 12.31 -9.01
CA THR A 241 79.28 11.53 -9.20
C THR A 241 79.49 10.25 -8.40
N ASP A 242 79.89 9.27 -9.23
CA ASP A 242 80.72 8.10 -9.01
C ASP A 242 80.08 6.75 -8.69
N GLY A 243 80.57 5.80 -9.48
CA GLY A 243 80.01 4.49 -9.65
C GLY A 243 80.33 3.55 -8.51
N ASP A 244 79.40 2.63 -8.28
CA ASP A 244 79.77 1.25 -8.02
C ASP A 244 78.58 0.35 -8.37
N SER A 245 78.78 -0.50 -9.36
CA SER A 245 77.77 -1.44 -9.87
C SER A 245 77.60 -2.60 -8.89
N ARG A 246 76.75 -2.43 -7.87
CA ARG A 246 76.18 -3.58 -7.14
C ARG A 246 75.02 -4.15 -7.92
N GLY A 247 75.23 -5.34 -8.46
CA GLY A 247 74.24 -6.12 -9.22
C GLY A 247 72.93 -6.29 -8.46
N TYR A 248 71.94 -5.48 -8.83
CA TYR A 248 70.55 -5.73 -8.47
C TYR A 248 69.96 -6.62 -9.56
N ASP A 249 69.54 -7.82 -9.19
CA ASP A 249 69.05 -8.85 -10.11
C ASP A 249 67.82 -8.35 -10.88
N ARG A 250 68.04 -7.84 -12.09
CA ARG A 250 67.02 -7.33 -13.03
C ARG A 250 65.95 -8.38 -13.36
N SER A 251 66.22 -9.67 -13.11
CA SER A 251 65.25 -10.75 -13.33
C SER A 251 64.11 -10.73 -12.30
N THR A 252 64.41 -10.43 -11.02
CA THR A 252 63.41 -10.38 -9.94
C THR A 252 62.47 -9.17 -10.06
N LEU A 253 62.99 -8.01 -10.46
CA LEU A 253 62.19 -6.81 -10.74
C LEU A 253 61.27 -7.00 -11.97
N ARG A 254 61.77 -7.63 -13.05
CA ARG A 254 60.95 -7.97 -14.23
C ARG A 254 59.90 -9.04 -13.91
N ALA A 255 60.22 -10.04 -13.09
CA ALA A 255 59.26 -11.05 -12.64
C ALA A 255 58.18 -10.45 -11.72
N GLY A 256 58.56 -9.53 -10.83
CA GLY A 256 57.65 -8.75 -10.00
C GLY A 256 56.71 -7.88 -10.83
N ALA A 257 57.24 -7.12 -11.79
CA ALA A 257 56.47 -6.27 -12.72
C ALA A 257 55.54 -7.08 -13.63
N LYS A 258 55.97 -8.26 -14.11
CA LYS A 258 55.10 -9.20 -14.86
C LYS A 258 53.98 -9.76 -13.99
N ARG A 259 54.25 -10.05 -12.71
CA ARG A 259 53.26 -10.59 -11.78
C ARG A 259 52.24 -9.54 -11.34
N THR A 260 52.67 -8.30 -11.07
CA THR A 260 51.78 -7.17 -10.81
C THR A 260 50.98 -6.79 -12.05
N GLY A 261 51.59 -6.78 -13.24
CA GLY A 261 50.90 -6.57 -14.51
C GLY A 261 49.85 -7.66 -14.80
N LEU A 262 50.15 -8.93 -14.50
CA LEU A 262 49.18 -10.03 -14.65
C LEU A 262 48.01 -9.87 -13.67
N ILE A 263 48.26 -9.59 -12.39
CA ILE A 263 47.20 -9.34 -11.40
C ILE A 263 46.35 -8.14 -11.82
N GLY A 264 46.99 -7.05 -12.24
CA GLY A 264 46.31 -5.86 -12.77
C GLY A 264 45.42 -6.19 -13.98
N SER A 265 45.90 -6.99 -14.93
CA SER A 265 45.10 -7.42 -16.09
C SER A 265 43.88 -8.27 -15.70
N LYS A 266 43.99 -9.09 -14.66
CA LYS A 266 42.88 -9.92 -14.16
C LYS A 266 41.85 -9.07 -13.43
N LEU A 267 42.28 -8.12 -12.59
CA LEU A 267 41.39 -7.16 -11.94
C LEU A 267 40.69 -6.26 -12.95
N ALA A 268 41.41 -5.76 -13.96
CA ALA A 268 40.82 -5.01 -15.07
C ALA A 268 39.75 -5.84 -15.79
N GLY A 269 40.01 -7.14 -16.03
CA GLY A 269 39.00 -8.01 -16.61
C GLY A 269 37.75 -8.20 -15.74
N VAL A 270 37.87 -8.17 -14.40
CA VAL A 270 36.71 -8.24 -13.49
C VAL A 270 35.87 -6.97 -13.64
N VAL A 271 36.52 -5.81 -13.68
CA VAL A 271 35.85 -4.52 -13.96
C VAL A 271 35.16 -4.56 -15.31
N VAL A 272 35.78 -5.13 -16.35
CA VAL A 272 35.16 -5.29 -17.67
C VAL A 272 33.91 -6.17 -17.61
N VAL A 273 33.93 -7.29 -16.88
CA VAL A 273 32.74 -8.16 -16.72
C VAL A 273 31.63 -7.44 -15.97
N ALA A 274 31.97 -6.77 -14.86
CA ALA A 274 30.99 -6.01 -14.07
C ALA A 274 30.40 -4.86 -14.88
N LEU A 275 31.23 -4.09 -15.59
CA LEU A 275 30.82 -3.00 -16.46
C LEU A 275 29.95 -3.52 -17.61
N ALA A 276 30.35 -4.59 -18.30
CA ALA A 276 29.55 -5.16 -19.38
C ALA A 276 28.17 -5.64 -18.89
N THR A 277 28.11 -6.19 -17.67
CA THR A 277 26.86 -6.61 -17.04
C THR A 277 26.00 -5.38 -16.68
N ALA A 278 26.59 -4.36 -16.05
CA ALA A 278 25.89 -3.13 -15.70
C ALA A 278 25.36 -2.41 -16.96
N LEU A 279 26.19 -2.27 -17.99
CA LEU A 279 25.76 -1.72 -19.28
C LEU A 279 24.64 -2.56 -19.90
N PHE A 280 24.69 -3.88 -19.83
CA PHE A 280 23.60 -4.70 -20.35
C PHE A 280 22.30 -4.50 -19.55
N VAL A 281 22.39 -4.43 -18.22
CA VAL A 281 21.20 -4.37 -17.35
C VAL A 281 20.56 -2.98 -17.36
N PHE A 282 21.36 -1.92 -17.27
CA PHE A 282 20.84 -0.54 -17.15
C PHE A 282 20.71 0.20 -18.47
N ALA A 283 21.21 -0.33 -19.59
CA ALA A 283 21.13 0.39 -20.85
C ALA A 283 19.70 0.59 -21.32
N ASP A 284 19.42 1.81 -21.73
CA ASP A 284 18.18 2.19 -22.39
C ASP A 284 18.09 1.57 -23.79
N ARG A 285 16.88 1.15 -24.12
CA ARG A 285 16.50 0.47 -25.34
C ARG A 285 15.29 1.19 -25.90
N GLY A 286 15.44 2.01 -26.92
CA GLY A 286 14.32 2.79 -27.47
C GLY A 286 14.07 4.11 -26.72
N ALA A 287 12.97 4.78 -27.05
CA ALA A 287 12.70 6.17 -26.66
C ALA A 287 12.08 6.36 -25.26
N GLY A 288 11.97 5.30 -24.46
CA GLY A 288 11.31 5.32 -23.15
C GLY A 288 9.80 5.60 -23.20
N VAL A 289 9.23 6.08 -22.10
CA VAL A 289 7.86 6.65 -22.00
C VAL A 289 7.98 8.15 -21.78
N ARG A 290 7.34 8.95 -22.64
CA ARG A 290 7.37 10.43 -22.58
C ARG A 290 6.81 10.92 -21.24
N GLY A 291 7.54 11.83 -20.56
CA GLY A 291 7.11 12.44 -19.29
C GLY A 291 7.31 11.58 -18.03
N ARG A 292 7.91 10.38 -18.13
CA ARG A 292 8.13 9.50 -16.97
C ARG A 292 9.59 9.11 -16.73
N GLN A 293 10.49 9.52 -17.62
CA GLN A 293 11.91 9.48 -17.32
C GLN A 293 12.36 10.87 -16.90
N PRO A 294 13.18 11.01 -15.84
CA PRO A 294 13.79 12.29 -15.48
C PRO A 294 14.64 12.89 -16.62
N TYR A 295 14.95 12.09 -17.66
CA TYR A 295 15.72 12.49 -18.85
C TYR A 295 14.89 12.82 -20.10
N LEU A 296 13.57 12.58 -20.11
CA LEU A 296 12.76 12.78 -21.32
C LEU A 296 12.06 14.15 -21.38
N ASP A 297 12.20 14.96 -20.34
CA ASP A 297 11.82 16.38 -20.39
C ASP A 297 12.95 17.22 -21.02
N GLY A 298 13.26 16.92 -22.28
CA GLY A 298 13.80 17.93 -23.19
C GLY A 298 15.14 17.72 -23.88
N ASP A 299 15.89 16.62 -23.68
CA ASP A 299 17.14 16.39 -24.45
C ASP A 299 17.13 15.08 -25.25
N SER A 300 16.96 15.19 -26.56
CA SER A 300 16.96 14.08 -27.53
C SER A 300 18.37 13.53 -27.81
N SER A 301 19.27 13.54 -26.82
CA SER A 301 20.72 13.36 -27.00
C SER A 301 21.28 12.05 -26.41
N GLN A 302 20.52 11.32 -25.57
CA GLN A 302 20.99 10.09 -24.95
C GLN A 302 21.12 8.94 -25.95
N VAL A 303 22.24 8.22 -25.88
CA VAL A 303 22.56 7.13 -26.81
C VAL A 303 21.97 5.82 -26.30
N THR A 304 21.12 5.17 -27.11
CA THR A 304 20.52 3.88 -26.74
C THR A 304 21.38 2.67 -27.15
N LEU A 305 21.13 1.50 -26.58
CA LEU A 305 21.81 0.25 -26.96
C LEU A 305 21.65 -0.07 -28.45
N GLY A 306 20.47 0.22 -29.03
CA GLY A 306 20.18 0.02 -30.45
C GLY A 306 21.00 0.95 -31.35
N GLU A 307 21.30 2.17 -30.90
CA GLU A 307 22.10 3.13 -31.65
C GLU A 307 23.58 2.77 -31.67
N VAL A 308 24.12 2.25 -30.57
CA VAL A 308 25.50 1.75 -30.52
C VAL A 308 25.72 0.63 -31.54
N LEU A 309 24.76 -0.29 -31.66
CA LEU A 309 24.84 -1.40 -32.62
C LEU A 309 24.88 -0.90 -34.07
N ASN A 310 24.18 0.20 -34.37
CA ASN A 310 24.15 0.81 -35.70
C ASN A 310 25.28 1.81 -35.95
N ARG A 311 25.82 2.44 -34.89
CA ARG A 311 26.85 3.49 -34.93
C ARG A 311 27.89 3.27 -33.82
N PRO A 312 28.90 2.39 -34.00
CA PRO A 312 29.87 2.10 -32.95
C PRO A 312 30.66 3.32 -32.42
N GLY A 313 30.73 4.42 -33.20
CA GLY A 313 31.40 5.65 -32.79
C GLY A 313 30.76 6.39 -31.60
N VAL A 314 29.49 6.10 -31.27
CA VAL A 314 28.81 6.68 -30.09
C VAL A 314 28.95 5.82 -28.82
N PHE A 315 29.71 4.72 -28.88
CA PHE A 315 29.91 3.83 -27.73
C PHE A 315 30.44 4.51 -26.45
N PRO A 316 31.38 5.48 -26.51
CA PRO A 316 31.81 6.19 -25.30
C PRO A 316 30.69 7.02 -24.66
N ALA A 317 29.83 7.64 -25.47
CA ALA A 317 28.67 8.39 -24.98
C ALA A 317 27.64 7.45 -24.34
N PHE A 318 27.34 6.32 -24.97
CA PHE A 318 26.48 5.27 -24.40
C PHE A 318 26.92 4.79 -23.02
N ILE A 319 28.23 4.54 -22.83
CA ILE A 319 28.76 4.13 -21.52
C ILE A 319 28.50 5.23 -20.49
N ASN A 320 28.79 6.48 -20.84
CA ASN A 320 28.60 7.61 -19.96
C ASN A 320 27.12 7.78 -19.60
N ASP A 321 26.23 7.81 -20.58
CA ASP A 321 24.79 8.02 -20.38
C ASP A 321 24.17 6.91 -19.53
N THR A 322 24.50 5.65 -19.83
CA THR A 322 23.99 4.50 -19.06
C THR A 322 24.46 4.52 -17.59
N LEU A 323 25.75 4.83 -17.36
CA LEU A 323 26.30 4.84 -16.00
C LEU A 323 25.83 6.06 -15.20
N THR A 324 25.71 7.22 -15.84
CA THR A 324 25.16 8.43 -15.22
C THR A 324 23.70 8.24 -14.87
N GLY A 325 22.88 7.68 -15.79
CA GLY A 325 21.49 7.35 -15.52
C GLY A 325 21.30 6.37 -14.37
N ALA A 326 22.10 5.31 -14.33
CA ALA A 326 22.10 4.37 -13.22
C ALA A 326 22.53 5.04 -11.89
N TYR A 327 23.56 5.90 -11.93
CA TYR A 327 24.05 6.61 -10.75
C TYR A 327 23.02 7.59 -10.20
N GLU A 328 22.43 8.43 -11.06
CA GLU A 328 21.44 9.44 -10.67
C GLU A 328 20.17 8.77 -10.12
N GLY A 329 19.66 7.73 -10.78
CA GLY A 329 18.51 6.99 -10.24
C GLY A 329 18.79 6.34 -8.87
N TYR A 330 20.03 5.88 -8.63
CA TYR A 330 20.41 5.39 -7.30
C TYR A 330 20.55 6.53 -6.28
N ALA A 331 21.15 7.65 -6.70
CA ALA A 331 21.34 8.83 -5.85
C ALA A 331 19.99 9.42 -5.41
N ASP A 332 19.02 9.51 -6.32
CA ASP A 332 17.65 9.96 -6.05
C ASP A 332 16.96 9.05 -5.04
N TRP A 333 17.13 7.72 -5.17
CA TRP A 333 16.60 6.77 -4.19
C TRP A 333 17.24 6.98 -2.80
N PHE A 334 18.57 7.14 -2.71
CA PHE A 334 19.24 7.40 -1.44
C PHE A 334 18.86 8.76 -0.83
N ALA A 335 18.61 9.77 -1.66
CA ALA A 335 18.20 11.10 -1.23
C ALA A 335 16.81 11.12 -0.59
N LYS A 336 15.94 10.14 -0.91
CA LYS A 336 14.62 9.98 -0.27
C LYS A 336 14.67 9.51 1.18
N SER A 337 15.81 9.03 1.69
CA SER A 337 15.94 8.73 3.12
C SER A 337 16.03 10.02 3.95
N SER A 338 14.90 10.68 4.17
CA SER A 338 14.77 11.93 4.94
C SER A 338 14.81 11.71 6.45
N GLU A 339 14.94 12.83 7.19
CA GLU A 339 15.08 12.92 8.65
C GLU A 339 14.20 11.93 9.42
N ARG A 340 14.82 10.91 10.03
CA ARG A 340 14.12 9.94 10.88
C ARG A 340 14.10 10.38 12.33
N THR A 341 12.93 10.34 12.93
CA THR A 341 12.79 10.34 14.38
C THR A 341 13.18 8.96 14.94
N LEU A 342 13.59 8.93 16.20
CA LEU A 342 13.91 7.67 16.88
C LEU A 342 12.66 6.75 16.94
N ASP A 343 11.47 7.34 17.08
CA ASP A 343 10.21 6.60 17.22
C ASP A 343 9.87 5.81 15.95
N THR A 344 9.95 6.43 14.77
CA THR A 344 9.72 5.74 13.49
C THR A 344 10.74 4.60 13.25
N TYR A 345 11.98 4.79 13.70
CA TYR A 345 12.97 3.71 13.63
C TYR A 345 12.63 2.55 14.57
N LEU A 346 12.17 2.84 15.79
CA LEU A 346 11.79 1.81 16.77
C LEU A 346 10.57 1.01 16.32
N GLU A 347 9.54 1.67 15.77
CA GLU A 347 8.37 1.00 15.18
C GLU A 347 8.78 0.06 14.05
N PHE A 348 9.69 0.51 13.18
CA PHE A 348 10.22 -0.34 12.11
C PHE A 348 10.96 -1.56 12.67
N VAL A 349 11.81 -1.35 13.68
CA VAL A 349 12.53 -2.44 14.36
C VAL A 349 11.55 -3.40 15.03
N GLU A 350 10.46 -2.92 15.62
CA GLU A 350 9.45 -3.76 16.25
C GLU A 350 8.78 -4.71 15.25
N GLY A 351 8.22 -4.18 14.15
CA GLY A 351 7.63 -5.01 13.09
C GLY A 351 8.65 -5.98 12.45
N PHE A 352 9.89 -5.52 12.30
CA PHE A 352 11.00 -6.34 11.81
C PHE A 352 11.37 -7.50 12.72
N LEU A 353 11.39 -7.27 14.04
CA LEU A 353 11.59 -8.32 15.03
C LEU A 353 10.38 -9.25 15.11
N GLY A 354 9.16 -8.74 14.91
CA GLY A 354 7.93 -9.53 14.80
C GLY A 354 8.05 -10.61 13.73
N VAL A 355 8.35 -10.21 12.49
CA VAL A 355 8.58 -11.15 11.36
C VAL A 355 9.65 -12.17 11.69
N LEU A 356 10.80 -11.74 12.20
CA LEU A 356 11.90 -12.64 12.53
C LEU A 356 11.53 -13.63 13.65
N SER A 357 10.73 -13.20 14.62
CA SER A 357 10.31 -14.01 15.76
C SER A 357 9.34 -15.12 15.36
N THR A 358 8.46 -14.87 14.38
CA THR A 358 7.46 -15.83 13.88
C THR A 358 8.05 -16.71 12.77
N ASN A 359 8.75 -16.10 11.81
CA ASN A 359 9.14 -16.74 10.55
C ASN A 359 10.62 -17.19 10.47
N ALA A 360 11.45 -16.81 11.45
CA ALA A 360 12.86 -17.20 11.50
C ALA A 360 13.31 -17.71 12.88
N THR A 361 12.39 -18.08 13.79
CA THR A 361 12.69 -18.49 15.17
C THR A 361 13.77 -19.57 15.24
N VAL A 362 13.58 -20.65 14.48
CA VAL A 362 14.50 -21.81 14.45
C VAL A 362 15.88 -21.38 13.96
N LEU A 363 15.93 -20.55 12.92
CA LEU A 363 17.17 -20.05 12.36
C LEU A 363 17.91 -19.14 13.36
N ILE A 364 17.20 -18.27 14.07
CA ILE A 364 17.79 -17.38 15.08
C ILE A 364 18.31 -18.19 16.26
N ALA A 365 17.51 -19.11 16.80
CA ALA A 365 17.89 -19.95 17.94
C ALA A 365 19.16 -20.77 17.63
N PHE A 366 19.19 -21.44 16.48
CA PHE A 366 20.37 -22.18 16.06
C PHE A 366 21.52 -21.27 15.61
N GLY A 367 21.24 -20.06 15.13
CA GLY A 367 22.23 -19.05 14.80
C GLY A 367 22.99 -18.60 16.05
N VAL A 368 22.27 -18.30 17.14
CA VAL A 368 22.85 -17.99 18.45
C VAL A 368 23.64 -19.18 18.98
N LEU A 369 23.08 -20.40 18.93
CA LEU A 369 23.79 -21.60 19.34
C LEU A 369 25.08 -21.80 18.55
N GLY A 370 25.02 -21.69 17.22
CA GLY A 370 26.18 -21.82 16.34
C GLY A 370 27.23 -20.77 16.60
N PHE A 371 26.84 -19.52 16.85
CA PHE A 371 27.75 -18.47 17.27
C PHE A 371 28.43 -18.78 18.60
N ILE A 372 27.68 -19.20 19.62
CA ILE A 372 28.22 -19.55 20.94
C ILE A 372 29.20 -20.72 20.83
N LEU A 373 28.81 -21.79 20.12
CA LEU A 373 29.65 -22.96 19.89
C LEU A 373 30.93 -22.59 19.15
N GLU A 374 30.85 -21.72 18.15
CA GLU A 374 32.03 -21.31 17.40
C GLU A 374 32.93 -20.37 18.21
N ARG A 375 32.34 -19.42 18.94
CA ARG A 375 33.06 -18.37 19.66
C ARG A 375 33.69 -18.87 20.96
N TYR A 376 32.99 -19.73 21.69
CA TYR A 376 33.37 -20.18 23.03
C TYR A 376 33.67 -21.68 23.10
N GLY A 377 33.20 -22.49 22.15
CA GLY A 377 33.45 -23.93 22.10
C GLY A 377 34.70 -24.33 21.33
N ARG A 378 35.42 -23.38 20.72
CA ARG A 378 36.65 -23.64 19.95
C ARG A 378 37.76 -22.69 20.37
N ASP A 379 38.99 -23.22 20.44
CA ASP A 379 40.19 -22.42 20.69
C ASP A 379 40.44 -21.42 19.55
N GLU A 380 40.17 -21.85 18.31
CA GLU A 380 40.24 -21.01 17.11
C GLU A 380 38.88 -21.00 16.39
N PRO A 381 38.06 -19.94 16.59
CA PRO A 381 36.81 -19.76 15.88
C PRO A 381 37.04 -19.65 14.36
N ARG A 382 36.23 -20.34 13.57
CA ARG A 382 36.23 -20.20 12.10
C ARG A 382 35.75 -18.80 11.74
N TRP A 383 36.64 -18.05 11.12
CA TRP A 383 36.40 -16.67 10.73
C TRP A 383 35.13 -16.48 9.89
N LEU A 384 34.78 -17.45 9.02
CA LEU A 384 33.58 -17.37 8.19
C LEU A 384 32.30 -17.32 9.03
N VAL A 385 32.20 -18.17 10.06
CA VAL A 385 31.00 -18.24 10.90
C VAL A 385 30.83 -16.93 11.69
N MET A 386 31.94 -16.41 12.23
CA MET A 386 31.96 -15.09 12.90
C MET A 386 31.58 -13.98 11.93
N PHE A 387 32.20 -13.95 10.74
CA PHE A 387 31.95 -12.97 9.68
C PHE A 387 30.46 -12.92 9.30
N MET A 388 29.85 -14.09 9.04
CA MET A 388 28.45 -14.18 8.65
C MET A 388 27.50 -13.83 9.80
N THR A 389 27.87 -14.16 11.05
CA THR A 389 27.12 -13.70 12.24
C THR A 389 27.14 -12.17 12.32
N TYR A 390 28.29 -11.54 12.18
CA TYR A 390 28.40 -10.08 12.20
C TYR A 390 27.65 -9.42 11.05
N CYS A 391 27.68 -10.01 9.85
CA CYS A 391 26.87 -9.51 8.73
C CYS A 391 25.37 -9.59 9.06
N GLY A 392 24.90 -10.68 9.64
CA GLY A 392 23.50 -10.84 10.03
C GLY A 392 23.06 -9.87 11.13
N VAL A 393 23.87 -9.72 12.18
CA VAL A 393 23.59 -8.77 13.28
C VAL A 393 23.65 -7.32 12.79
N ALA A 394 24.64 -6.97 11.95
CA ALA A 394 24.71 -5.64 11.36
C ALA A 394 23.50 -5.36 10.46
N SER A 395 23.02 -6.38 9.72
CA SER A 395 21.82 -6.26 8.89
C SER A 395 20.55 -6.06 9.72
N LEU A 396 20.51 -6.59 10.95
CA LEU A 396 19.38 -6.41 11.89
C LEU A 396 19.13 -4.94 12.22
N MET A 397 20.19 -4.14 12.29
CA MET A 397 20.11 -2.71 12.62
C MET A 397 20.22 -1.84 11.37
N GLY A 398 21.07 -2.23 10.41
CA GLY A 398 21.44 -1.42 9.26
C GLY A 398 20.34 -1.28 8.21
N TYR A 399 19.55 -2.34 7.97
CA TYR A 399 18.45 -2.21 7.01
C TYR A 399 17.26 -1.41 7.56
N PRO A 400 16.85 -1.55 8.84
CA PRO A 400 15.91 -0.61 9.46
C PRO A 400 16.33 0.86 9.39
N LEU A 401 17.63 1.16 9.34
CA LEU A 401 18.15 2.52 9.11
C LEU A 401 18.05 2.98 7.65
N GLY A 402 17.80 2.09 6.69
CA GLY A 402 17.80 2.39 5.25
C GLY A 402 16.43 2.42 4.56
N THR A 403 15.31 2.14 5.26
CA THR A 403 13.97 2.08 4.65
C THR A 403 12.90 2.74 5.53
N ASP A 404 12.03 3.54 4.92
CA ASP A 404 10.95 4.33 5.52
C ASP A 404 9.56 3.84 5.09
N ILE A 405 9.51 2.80 4.26
CA ILE A 405 8.27 2.20 3.77
C ILE A 405 7.65 1.32 4.87
N GLN A 406 6.42 1.63 5.28
CA GLN A 406 5.63 0.83 6.21
C GLN A 406 5.34 -0.57 5.61
N GLY A 407 5.55 -1.64 6.39
CA GLY A 407 5.50 -3.03 5.92
C GLY A 407 6.82 -3.54 5.30
N ALA A 408 7.82 -2.67 5.05
CA ALA A 408 9.09 -3.09 4.44
C ALA A 408 9.94 -4.03 5.27
N TRP A 409 9.64 -4.12 6.56
CA TRP A 409 10.31 -5.01 7.48
C TRP A 409 10.23 -6.48 7.06
N ALA A 410 9.13 -6.92 6.45
CA ALA A 410 8.94 -8.33 6.08
C ALA A 410 9.93 -8.80 5.00
N TRP A 411 10.08 -8.07 3.89
CA TRP A 411 10.99 -8.50 2.81
C TRP A 411 12.45 -8.20 3.11
N VAL A 412 12.73 -7.13 3.87
CA VAL A 412 14.07 -6.80 4.34
C VAL A 412 14.65 -7.91 5.24
N ALA A 413 13.79 -8.69 5.91
CA ALA A 413 14.22 -9.81 6.75
C ALA A 413 15.05 -10.85 5.98
N THR A 414 14.85 -10.95 4.66
CA THR A 414 15.67 -11.75 3.73
C THR A 414 17.18 -11.49 3.93
N HIS A 415 17.56 -10.22 4.13
CA HIS A 415 18.95 -9.81 4.25
C HIS A 415 19.59 -10.13 5.61
N VAL A 416 18.79 -10.46 6.62
CA VAL A 416 19.25 -10.99 7.91
C VAL A 416 19.27 -12.52 7.90
N VAL A 417 18.22 -13.13 7.33
CA VAL A 417 18.05 -14.59 7.27
C VAL A 417 19.19 -15.27 6.51
N VAL A 418 19.55 -14.77 5.32
CA VAL A 418 20.61 -15.39 4.49
C VAL A 418 21.97 -15.45 5.20
N PRO A 419 22.49 -14.35 5.79
CA PRO A 419 23.76 -14.44 6.50
C PRO A 419 23.69 -15.27 7.78
N LEU A 420 22.59 -15.18 8.54
CA LEU A 420 22.42 -15.98 9.77
C LEU A 420 22.19 -17.48 9.50
N ALA A 421 21.85 -17.88 8.28
CA ALA A 421 21.75 -19.29 7.91
C ALA A 421 23.08 -20.05 8.07
N VAL A 422 24.24 -19.37 7.97
CA VAL A 422 25.55 -19.99 8.16
C VAL A 422 25.81 -20.40 9.61
N PRO A 423 25.74 -19.50 10.62
CA PRO A 423 25.85 -19.92 12.02
C PRO A 423 24.69 -20.85 12.43
N ALA A 424 23.47 -20.67 11.89
CA ALA A 424 22.36 -21.58 12.18
C ALA A 424 22.65 -23.01 11.71
N ALA A 425 23.24 -23.16 10.53
CA ALA A 425 23.67 -24.45 10.02
C ALA A 425 24.72 -25.12 10.92
N VAL A 426 25.62 -24.34 11.55
CA VAL A 426 26.58 -24.85 12.53
C VAL A 426 25.87 -25.37 13.78
N GLY A 427 24.90 -24.61 14.30
CA GLY A 427 24.11 -25.00 15.48
C GLY A 427 23.31 -26.29 15.27
N VAL A 428 22.53 -26.38 14.19
CA VAL A 428 21.74 -27.59 13.86
C VAL A 428 22.65 -28.79 13.59
N ALA A 429 23.72 -28.59 12.81
CA ALA A 429 24.63 -29.69 12.49
C ALA A 429 25.40 -30.18 13.71
N TRP A 430 25.66 -29.33 14.70
CA TRP A 430 26.20 -29.77 15.99
C TRP A 430 25.21 -30.68 16.70
N LEU A 431 23.95 -30.26 16.84
CA LEU A 431 22.91 -31.05 17.50
C LEU A 431 22.71 -32.42 16.82
N TYR A 432 22.72 -32.46 15.49
CA TYR A 432 22.67 -33.70 14.72
C TYR A 432 23.86 -34.64 15.01
N ARG A 433 25.07 -34.08 15.13
CA ARG A 433 26.25 -34.90 15.45
C ARG A 433 26.21 -35.43 16.87
N GLU A 434 25.76 -34.64 17.84
CA GLU A 434 25.58 -35.11 19.22
C GLU A 434 24.51 -36.22 19.29
N ALA A 435 23.42 -36.10 18.53
CA ALA A 435 22.41 -37.17 18.39
C ALA A 435 23.02 -38.47 17.85
N MET A 436 23.86 -38.36 16.81
CA MET A 436 24.53 -39.51 16.22
C MET A 436 25.60 -40.10 17.14
N ALA A 437 26.33 -39.27 17.88
CA ALA A 437 27.33 -39.71 18.85
C ALA A 437 26.66 -40.48 20.02
N ALA A 438 25.62 -39.90 20.62
CA ALA A 438 24.84 -40.56 21.68
C ALA A 438 24.29 -41.92 21.24
N ARG A 439 23.80 -42.02 20.00
CA ARG A 439 23.34 -43.29 19.42
C ARG A 439 24.45 -44.32 19.25
N VAL A 440 25.66 -43.89 18.87
CA VAL A 440 26.82 -44.79 18.74
C VAL A 440 27.32 -45.24 20.11
N ASP A 441 27.24 -44.36 21.12
CA ASP A 441 27.66 -44.61 22.49
C ASP A 441 26.63 -45.42 23.30
N GLY A 442 25.45 -45.69 22.74
CA GLY A 442 24.37 -46.45 23.38
C GLY A 442 23.54 -45.65 24.40
N ASP A 443 23.66 -44.33 24.42
CA ASP A 443 22.79 -43.44 25.20
C ASP A 443 21.52 -43.12 24.42
N ASP A 444 20.58 -44.07 24.45
CA ASP A 444 19.30 -43.97 23.75
C ASP A 444 18.46 -42.77 24.23
N LEU A 445 18.61 -42.36 25.50
CA LEU A 445 17.88 -41.22 26.06
C LEU A 445 18.38 -39.90 25.46
N ALA A 446 19.69 -39.66 25.48
CA ALA A 446 20.27 -38.45 24.89
C ALA A 446 20.02 -38.40 23.38
N ALA A 447 20.17 -39.53 22.67
CA ALA A 447 19.87 -39.62 21.25
C ALA A 447 18.39 -39.28 20.94
N ALA A 448 17.45 -39.78 21.76
CA ALA A 448 16.02 -39.47 21.62
C ALA A 448 15.73 -37.98 21.88
N VAL A 449 16.32 -37.38 22.92
CA VAL A 449 16.13 -35.95 23.23
C VAL A 449 16.61 -35.08 22.07
N PHE A 450 17.82 -35.32 21.54
CA PHE A 450 18.32 -34.54 20.41
C PHE A 450 17.48 -34.73 19.14
N ALA A 451 17.00 -35.95 18.88
CA ALA A 451 16.10 -36.22 17.76
C ALA A 451 14.76 -35.48 17.90
N VAL A 452 14.19 -35.42 19.11
CA VAL A 452 12.95 -34.67 19.38
C VAL A 452 13.16 -33.18 19.13
N VAL A 453 14.27 -32.58 19.57
CA VAL A 453 14.56 -31.17 19.31
C VAL A 453 14.67 -30.88 17.81
N LEU A 454 15.35 -31.75 17.05
CA LEU A 454 15.43 -31.63 15.59
C LEU A 454 14.06 -31.78 14.92
N LEU A 455 13.22 -32.70 15.41
CA LEU A 455 11.87 -32.90 14.91
C LEU A 455 10.97 -31.68 15.17
N LEU A 456 11.03 -31.11 16.38
CA LEU A 456 10.29 -29.90 16.74
C LEU A 456 10.73 -28.71 15.90
N ALA A 457 12.04 -28.56 15.67
CA ALA A 457 12.57 -27.53 14.78
C ALA A 457 12.05 -27.69 13.35
N ALA A 458 12.09 -28.91 12.80
CA ALA A 458 11.58 -29.19 11.46
C ALA A 458 10.06 -28.98 11.37
N LEU A 459 9.30 -29.36 12.42
CA LEU A 459 7.86 -29.14 12.51
C LEU A 459 7.52 -27.65 12.53
N GLN A 460 8.22 -26.85 13.35
CA GLN A 460 8.01 -25.41 13.40
C GLN A 460 8.21 -24.77 12.03
N VAL A 461 9.34 -25.04 11.36
CA VAL A 461 9.60 -24.51 10.01
C VAL A 461 8.56 -25.00 9.01
N GLY A 462 8.14 -26.26 9.10
CA GLY A 462 7.12 -26.83 8.21
C GLY A 462 5.73 -26.21 8.42
N VAL A 463 5.34 -25.95 9.66
CA VAL A 463 4.05 -25.31 10.01
C VAL A 463 4.03 -23.87 9.54
N THR A 464 5.03 -23.05 9.89
CA THR A 464 5.07 -21.65 9.47
C THR A 464 5.17 -21.53 7.95
N ALA A 465 5.94 -22.39 7.28
CA ALA A 465 5.99 -22.41 5.83
C ALA A 465 4.66 -22.86 5.19
N ALA A 466 3.94 -23.82 5.77
CA ALA A 466 2.66 -24.27 5.22
C ALA A 466 1.56 -23.21 5.41
N ASP A 467 1.53 -22.57 6.57
CA ASP A 467 0.51 -21.60 6.94
C ASP A 467 0.74 -20.27 6.19
N ASP A 468 1.86 -19.61 6.46
CA ASP A 468 2.15 -18.25 5.96
C ASP A 468 2.46 -18.22 4.46
N VAL A 469 2.87 -19.34 3.84
CA VAL A 469 3.26 -19.35 2.41
C VAL A 469 2.23 -19.97 1.48
N TYR A 470 1.42 -20.91 1.96
CA TYR A 470 0.49 -21.65 1.07
C TYR A 470 -0.97 -21.55 1.48
N ARG A 471 -1.30 -21.58 2.79
CA ARG A 471 -2.70 -21.49 3.23
C ARG A 471 -3.20 -20.07 3.25
N ASN A 472 -2.44 -19.19 3.90
CA ASN A 472 -2.83 -17.83 4.20
C ASN A 472 -1.80 -16.81 3.67
N PRO A 473 -1.39 -16.88 2.38
CA PRO A 473 -0.31 -16.04 1.85
C PRO A 473 -0.67 -14.56 1.71
N THR A 474 -1.90 -14.16 2.02
CA THR A 474 -2.41 -12.79 1.89
C THR A 474 -3.30 -12.39 3.08
N ALA A 475 -3.36 -13.22 4.14
CA ALA A 475 -4.19 -12.92 5.30
C ALA A 475 -3.57 -11.81 6.14
N ASP A 476 -4.40 -10.97 6.76
CA ASP A 476 -3.95 -9.82 7.54
C ASP A 476 -3.16 -10.22 8.80
N ASP A 477 -3.33 -11.45 9.29
CA ASP A 477 -2.58 -12.01 10.42
C ASP A 477 -1.22 -12.60 10.02
N ASN A 478 -0.93 -12.69 8.72
CA ASN A 478 0.35 -13.15 8.23
C ASN A 478 1.36 -11.99 8.19
N GLU A 479 2.30 -12.02 9.12
CA GLU A 479 3.40 -11.05 9.27
C GLU A 479 4.27 -10.87 8.00
N LEU A 480 4.22 -11.80 7.04
CA LEU A 480 4.94 -11.68 5.75
C LEU A 480 4.18 -10.85 4.72
N VAL A 481 2.88 -10.63 4.93
CA VAL A 481 2.00 -9.85 4.07
C VAL A 481 2.31 -8.38 4.23
N GLN A 482 2.23 -7.66 3.11
CA GLN A 482 2.64 -6.27 3.03
C GLN A 482 1.43 -5.36 2.92
N TYR A 483 1.61 -4.09 3.28
CA TYR A 483 0.66 -3.04 2.93
C TYR A 483 0.42 -3.04 1.40
N ALA A 484 -0.85 -3.00 0.98
CA ALA A 484 -1.31 -3.20 -0.41
C ALA A 484 -1.22 -4.63 -0.99
N GLN A 485 -1.25 -5.67 -0.14
CA GLN A 485 -1.54 -7.07 -0.51
C GLN A 485 -2.87 -7.59 0.08
N PRO A 486 -4.04 -6.95 -0.17
CA PRO A 486 -5.30 -7.38 0.43
C PRO A 486 -5.73 -8.80 0.00
N TYR A 487 -6.46 -9.46 0.89
CA TYR A 487 -6.91 -10.85 0.82
C TYR A 487 -8.01 -11.09 -0.23
N ASP A 488 -8.85 -10.10 -0.56
CA ASP A 488 -10.03 -10.29 -1.42
C ASP A 488 -10.36 -9.06 -2.32
N ASP A 489 -11.12 -9.35 -3.39
CA ASP A 489 -11.72 -8.47 -4.42
C ASP A 489 -10.88 -8.08 -5.65
N LEU A 490 -10.53 -9.10 -6.44
CA LEU A 490 -10.78 -9.03 -7.89
C LEU A 490 -12.02 -9.89 -8.18
N ASP A 491 -13.15 -9.24 -8.47
CA ASP A 491 -14.43 -9.87 -8.89
C ASP A 491 -14.23 -11.02 -9.91
N PRO A 492 -15.18 -11.98 -10.02
CA PRO A 492 -15.17 -13.07 -11.01
C PRO A 492 -15.21 -12.61 -12.49
N VAL A 493 -15.18 -11.31 -12.76
CA VAL A 493 -15.15 -10.70 -14.09
C VAL A 493 -13.75 -10.78 -14.73
N VAL A 494 -12.69 -11.11 -13.98
CA VAL A 494 -11.36 -11.37 -14.53
C VAL A 494 -11.21 -12.84 -14.91
N GLU A 495 -12.12 -13.34 -15.74
CA GLU A 495 -11.79 -14.48 -16.58
C GLU A 495 -11.02 -13.97 -17.80
N TRP A 496 -9.79 -14.49 -17.94
CA TRP A 496 -8.81 -14.36 -19.04
C TRP A 496 -7.63 -13.38 -18.81
N HIS A 497 -6.60 -13.94 -18.19
CA HIS A 497 -5.16 -13.57 -18.20
C HIS A 497 -4.73 -12.37 -17.31
N CYS A 498 -4.41 -12.71 -16.06
CA CYS A 498 -3.71 -11.86 -15.11
C CYS A 498 -2.44 -11.21 -15.69
N ILE A 499 -2.13 -10.01 -15.17
CA ILE A 499 -1.18 -8.96 -15.58
C ILE A 499 -1.68 -8.02 -16.70
N LEU A 500 -2.58 -8.42 -17.60
CA LEU A 500 -2.67 -7.73 -18.91
C LEU A 500 -4.00 -7.10 -19.35
N GLY A 501 -5.06 -7.17 -18.55
CA GLY A 501 -6.40 -6.91 -19.10
C GLY A 501 -6.84 -5.45 -19.25
N ARG A 502 -6.61 -4.58 -18.25
CA ARG A 502 -7.21 -3.21 -18.26
C ARG A 502 -6.80 -2.31 -17.08
N GLN A 503 -5.86 -2.71 -16.23
CA GLN A 503 -5.49 -1.88 -15.07
C GLN A 503 -4.60 -0.68 -15.45
N ALA A 504 -3.76 -0.78 -16.49
CA ALA A 504 -2.90 0.34 -16.89
C ALA A 504 -3.67 1.54 -17.47
N GLU A 505 -4.78 1.32 -18.17
CA GLU A 505 -5.65 2.40 -18.68
C GLU A 505 -6.49 3.07 -17.58
N LEU A 506 -6.76 2.36 -16.47
CA LEU A 506 -7.61 2.84 -15.38
C LEU A 506 -6.91 3.80 -14.40
N PHE A 507 -5.57 3.88 -14.41
CA PHE A 507 -4.78 4.65 -13.42
C PHE A 507 -3.96 5.80 -14.00
N GLY A 508 -4.24 6.25 -15.24
CA GLY A 508 -3.75 7.53 -15.75
C GLY A 508 -2.22 7.64 -15.94
N LEU A 509 -1.52 6.52 -16.12
CA LEU A 509 -0.06 6.51 -16.34
C LEU A 509 0.37 6.79 -17.79
N VAL A 510 -0.58 7.19 -18.64
CA VAL A 510 -0.35 7.71 -20.00
C VAL A 510 -1.16 9.00 -20.13
N GLU A 511 -0.52 10.15 -19.92
CA GLU A 511 -1.02 11.39 -20.49
C GLU A 511 -0.65 11.39 -21.99
N GLN A 512 -1.64 11.18 -22.87
CA GLN A 512 -1.83 11.79 -24.21
C GLN A 512 -2.67 10.90 -25.15
N PRO A 513 -3.43 11.51 -26.10
CA PRO A 513 -4.55 10.86 -26.78
C PRO A 513 -4.14 9.85 -27.84
N ALA A 514 -5.02 8.87 -28.05
CA ALA A 514 -4.92 7.82 -29.05
C ALA A 514 -5.09 8.35 -30.49
N ASP A 515 -4.12 9.12 -30.99
CA ASP A 515 -4.05 9.55 -32.38
C ASP A 515 -2.58 9.53 -32.86
N GLU A 516 -2.00 8.34 -33.06
CA GLU A 516 -0.92 8.03 -34.03
C GLU A 516 -0.27 6.68 -33.71
N LEU A 517 -0.87 5.58 -34.17
CA LEU A 517 -0.12 4.34 -34.40
C LEU A 517 -0.28 3.93 -35.87
N VAL A 518 0.48 4.65 -36.69
CA VAL A 518 0.67 4.35 -38.11
C VAL A 518 1.42 3.02 -38.23
N LEU A 519 0.69 1.98 -38.62
CA LEU A 519 1.22 0.73 -39.17
C LEU A 519 2.30 1.03 -40.24
N ARG A 520 3.57 0.82 -39.89
CA ARG A 520 4.69 0.78 -40.83
C ARG A 520 5.50 -0.51 -40.65
N GLY A 521 5.00 -1.59 -41.26
CA GLY A 521 5.82 -2.73 -41.68
C GLY A 521 5.95 -2.75 -43.21
N ARG A 522 7.08 -2.28 -43.76
CA ARG A 522 7.58 -2.68 -45.09
C ARG A 522 8.65 -3.75 -44.83
N GLY A 523 8.78 -4.89 -45.50
CA GLY A 523 8.16 -5.46 -46.70
C GLY A 523 9.12 -6.53 -47.28
N ARG A 524 8.63 -7.31 -48.27
CA ARG A 524 9.30 -8.32 -49.13
C ARG A 524 9.38 -9.73 -48.55
N ASP A 525 8.82 -10.80 -49.15
CA ASP A 525 8.29 -11.05 -50.49
C ASP A 525 7.27 -12.20 -50.47
N GLY A 526 6.27 -12.16 -51.38
CA GLY A 526 5.84 -13.39 -52.07
C GLY A 526 4.40 -13.92 -51.92
N ARG A 527 3.46 -13.29 -52.66
CA ARG A 527 2.22 -13.84 -53.27
C ARG A 527 0.90 -13.77 -52.49
N LEU A 528 0.04 -12.86 -52.96
CA LEU A 528 -1.43 -12.95 -52.93
C LEU A 528 -1.95 -13.25 -54.35
N PRO A 529 -3.09 -13.93 -54.48
CA PRO A 529 -4.11 -13.53 -55.47
C PRO A 529 -5.48 -13.42 -54.77
N ALA A 530 -6.06 -12.22 -54.68
CA ALA A 530 -6.87 -11.53 -55.70
C ALA A 530 -8.19 -12.26 -56.02
N LEU A 531 -9.32 -11.62 -55.73
CA LEU A 531 -10.07 -10.87 -56.74
C LEU A 531 -11.33 -10.19 -56.17
N ALA A 532 -11.40 -8.89 -56.44
CA ALA A 532 -12.58 -8.07 -56.33
C ALA A 532 -13.50 -8.22 -57.56
N ARG A 533 -14.76 -7.79 -57.38
CA ARG A 533 -15.59 -6.95 -58.27
C ARG A 533 -16.98 -7.52 -58.56
N GLY A 534 -17.99 -6.71 -58.21
CA GLY A 534 -18.84 -6.10 -59.22
C GLY A 534 -20.09 -6.85 -59.69
N ALA A 535 -21.23 -6.38 -59.15
CA ALA A 535 -22.46 -6.02 -59.87
C ALA A 535 -23.27 -7.06 -60.68
N GLN A 536 -24.53 -7.17 -60.25
CA GLN A 536 -25.77 -7.25 -61.04
C GLN A 536 -25.95 -8.38 -62.07
N SER A 537 -26.93 -9.25 -61.81
CA SER A 537 -28.00 -9.48 -62.80
C SER A 537 -29.33 -9.84 -62.12
N ARG A 538 -30.37 -9.12 -62.53
CA ARG A 538 -31.79 -9.45 -62.36
C ARG A 538 -32.21 -10.46 -63.42
N ARG A 539 -33.11 -11.39 -63.10
CA ARG A 539 -34.44 -11.60 -63.74
C ARG A 539 -35.05 -12.93 -63.23
N ARG A 540 -36.21 -12.84 -62.54
CA ARG A 540 -37.59 -13.15 -63.02
C ARG A 540 -37.84 -14.66 -63.06
N GLU A 541 -38.96 -15.23 -62.61
CA GLU A 541 -40.34 -14.76 -62.46
C GLU A 541 -41.13 -15.93 -61.81
N ARG A 542 -42.00 -15.70 -60.81
CA ARG A 542 -43.46 -15.99 -60.75
C ARG A 542 -43.79 -16.46 -59.32
N SER A 543 -44.96 -16.31 -58.70
CA SER A 543 -46.16 -15.46 -58.81
C SER A 543 -47.11 -15.92 -57.67
N ALA A 544 -48.04 -15.05 -57.27
CA ALA A 544 -49.21 -15.24 -56.40
C ALA A 544 -48.94 -15.27 -54.88
N ALA A 545 -49.37 -14.30 -54.04
CA ALA A 545 -50.67 -13.66 -53.80
C ALA A 545 -51.55 -14.39 -52.75
N GLY A 546 -52.02 -13.60 -51.77
CA GLY A 546 -53.12 -13.92 -50.84
C GLY A 546 -52.65 -14.43 -49.47
N ASP A 547 -53.29 -14.14 -48.34
CA ASP A 547 -54.42 -13.25 -48.06
C ASP A 547 -54.57 -13.18 -46.52
N LEU A 548 -55.26 -12.15 -46.04
CA LEU A 548 -55.73 -12.00 -44.66
C LEU A 548 -56.76 -13.09 -44.30
N ARG A 549 -56.78 -13.59 -43.04
CA ARG A 549 -57.96 -13.65 -42.13
C ARG A 549 -57.85 -14.66 -40.96
N ARG A 550 -58.12 -14.14 -39.76
CA ARG A 550 -59.05 -14.56 -38.68
C ARG A 550 -59.37 -16.05 -38.40
N SER A 551 -59.56 -16.27 -37.08
CA SER A 551 -60.55 -17.12 -36.36
C SER A 551 -60.01 -18.45 -35.80
N ARG A 552 -59.93 -18.62 -34.47
CA ARG A 552 -60.93 -19.04 -33.45
C ARG A 552 -61.00 -20.58 -33.23
N ARG A 553 -60.56 -20.99 -32.02
CA ARG A 553 -61.15 -22.00 -31.09
C ARG A 553 -61.13 -23.50 -31.53
N PRO A 554 -61.48 -24.50 -30.67
CA PRO A 554 -60.70 -25.00 -29.52
C PRO A 554 -60.73 -26.56 -29.35
N ASP A 555 -60.06 -27.07 -28.31
CA ASP A 555 -60.52 -28.16 -27.42
C ASP A 555 -60.25 -29.67 -27.72
N ARG A 556 -60.07 -30.41 -26.61
CA ARG A 556 -60.09 -31.88 -26.34
C ARG A 556 -58.80 -32.72 -26.59
N ALA A 557 -58.44 -33.74 -25.80
CA ALA A 557 -58.87 -34.27 -24.49
C ALA A 557 -57.98 -35.46 -24.06
N ARG A 558 -57.85 -35.66 -22.73
CA ARG A 558 -57.82 -36.92 -21.93
C ARG A 558 -56.73 -38.01 -22.10
N ARG A 559 -56.10 -38.38 -20.95
CA ARG A 559 -56.22 -39.65 -20.18
C ARG A 559 -55.22 -39.62 -18.99
N ASP A 560 -55.66 -39.54 -17.73
CA ASP A 560 -56.02 -40.62 -16.77
C ASP A 560 -54.91 -41.64 -16.44
N HIS A 561 -54.42 -41.62 -15.18
CA HIS A 561 -54.39 -42.79 -14.29
C HIS A 561 -54.18 -42.40 -12.80
N ARG A 562 -55.10 -42.89 -11.96
CA ARG A 562 -55.05 -42.95 -10.49
C ARG A 562 -54.27 -44.18 -9.99
N GLY A 563 -53.74 -44.10 -8.77
CA GLY A 563 -53.42 -45.24 -7.92
C GLY A 563 -53.16 -44.79 -6.47
N VAL A 564 -53.98 -45.27 -5.54
CA VAL A 564 -54.08 -44.94 -4.09
C VAL A 564 -53.67 -46.17 -3.28
N LEU A 565 -53.21 -45.99 -2.03
CA LEU A 565 -53.53 -46.72 -0.76
C LEU A 565 -52.34 -46.66 0.24
N ARG A 566 -52.46 -46.01 1.41
CA ARG A 566 -52.88 -46.52 2.77
C ARG A 566 -51.81 -47.40 3.45
N GLU A 567 -51.57 -47.45 4.77
CA GLU A 567 -51.98 -46.80 6.03
C GLU A 567 -51.13 -47.46 7.16
N GLY A 568 -50.86 -46.77 8.30
CA GLY A 568 -50.89 -47.38 9.65
C GLY A 568 -49.59 -47.65 10.43
N GLY A 569 -49.56 -47.23 11.72
CA GLY A 569 -48.73 -47.84 12.78
C GLY A 569 -48.34 -46.91 13.95
N LEU A 570 -48.72 -47.27 15.18
CA LEU A 570 -48.77 -46.49 16.44
C LEU A 570 -47.82 -47.05 17.55
N LEU A 571 -47.42 -46.17 18.51
CA LEU A 571 -47.21 -46.33 19.99
C LEU A 571 -45.92 -46.99 20.63
N HIS A 572 -45.20 -46.18 21.46
CA HIS A 572 -44.58 -46.29 22.85
C HIS A 572 -44.19 -47.67 23.51
N PRO A 573 -43.46 -47.81 24.68
CA PRO A 573 -42.85 -46.86 25.66
C PRO A 573 -41.51 -47.25 26.41
N ASP A 574 -41.00 -46.31 27.25
CA ASP A 574 -40.40 -46.38 28.62
C ASP A 574 -39.08 -47.09 29.08
N ASP A 575 -38.32 -46.28 29.86
CA ASP A 575 -37.62 -46.48 31.16
C ASP A 575 -36.21 -47.14 31.37
N ARG A 576 -35.37 -46.37 32.11
CA ARG A 576 -34.49 -46.69 33.28
C ARG A 576 -32.94 -46.87 33.19
N GLN A 577 -32.31 -45.99 34.02
CA GLN A 577 -31.15 -46.16 34.93
C GLN A 577 -29.73 -46.32 34.32
N GLY A 578 -28.65 -45.67 34.79
CA GLY A 578 -28.38 -44.76 35.90
C GLY A 578 -26.85 -44.62 36.13
N THR A 579 -26.45 -43.61 36.91
CA THR A 579 -25.15 -43.43 37.64
C THR A 579 -23.97 -42.67 36.99
N GLY A 580 -23.98 -41.33 37.20
CA GLY A 580 -22.98 -40.57 37.96
C GLY A 580 -21.49 -40.64 37.63
N ARG A 581 -20.92 -39.51 37.17
CA ARG A 581 -19.66 -38.94 37.68
C ARG A 581 -19.51 -37.46 37.28
N VAL A 582 -19.05 -36.68 38.25
CA VAL A 582 -18.93 -35.21 38.27
C VAL A 582 -17.75 -34.74 37.41
N HIS A 583 -17.95 -33.69 36.61
CA HIS A 583 -16.88 -32.79 36.13
C HIS A 583 -17.32 -31.31 36.32
N PRO A 584 -16.38 -30.40 36.61
CA PRO A 584 -16.66 -29.07 37.12
C PRO A 584 -17.03 -28.08 36.01
N ARG A 585 -17.72 -27.01 36.43
CA ARG A 585 -18.11 -25.81 35.68
C ARG A 585 -17.03 -25.36 34.69
N VAL A 586 -17.35 -25.40 33.41
CA VAL A 586 -16.71 -24.55 32.39
C VAL A 586 -17.41 -23.19 32.49
N LEU A 587 -16.63 -22.16 32.84
CA LEU A 587 -16.99 -20.77 32.65
C LEU A 587 -17.21 -20.56 31.16
N ASP A 588 -18.44 -20.20 30.80
CA ASP A 588 -18.76 -19.69 29.48
C ASP A 588 -18.11 -18.31 29.34
N LEU A 589 -17.03 -18.26 28.57
CA LEU A 589 -16.21 -17.07 28.28
C LEU A 589 -16.53 -16.52 26.88
N SER A 590 -17.78 -16.64 26.42
CA SER A 590 -18.25 -16.07 25.15
C SER A 590 -18.63 -14.58 25.24
N CYS A 591 -17.96 -13.83 26.11
CA CYS A 591 -18.13 -12.39 26.22
C CYS A 591 -16.88 -11.78 26.86
N LEU A 592 -15.75 -11.77 26.13
CA LEU A 592 -14.55 -10.93 26.38
C LEU A 592 -13.43 -11.33 25.39
N ALA A 593 -13.62 -11.05 24.10
CA ALA A 593 -12.53 -10.98 23.11
C ALA A 593 -13.09 -10.49 21.77
N ASP A 594 -13.56 -9.24 21.73
CA ASP A 594 -13.78 -8.57 20.44
C ASP A 594 -13.62 -7.06 20.60
N ARG A 595 -12.38 -6.64 20.85
CA ARG A 595 -11.95 -5.23 20.81
C ARG A 595 -10.43 -5.18 20.61
N SER A 596 -9.93 -5.49 19.42
CA SER A 596 -8.65 -4.92 18.91
C SER A 596 -8.30 -5.45 17.52
N ALA A 597 -8.94 -4.89 16.49
CA ALA A 597 -8.37 -4.80 15.15
C ALA A 597 -9.09 -3.64 14.45
N ARG A 598 -8.46 -2.47 14.39
CA ARG A 598 -9.01 -1.25 13.77
C ARG A 598 -8.28 -1.01 12.47
N ASP A 599 -9.07 -1.03 11.41
CA ASP A 599 -8.71 -0.97 10.00
C ASP A 599 -8.71 0.48 9.47
N GLN A 600 -7.76 0.76 8.58
CA GLN A 600 -7.45 2.05 7.95
C GLN A 600 -7.86 2.14 6.46
N THR A 601 -8.82 1.34 6.01
CA THR A 601 -9.51 1.63 4.74
C THR A 601 -11.00 1.41 4.90
N GLY A 602 -11.74 2.52 5.04
CA GLY A 602 -13.18 2.50 5.22
C GLY A 602 -13.91 2.10 3.95
N THR A 603 -13.96 0.81 3.63
CA THR A 603 -15.01 0.23 2.77
C THR A 603 -15.45 -1.08 3.40
N PHE A 604 -16.57 -1.10 4.14
CA PHE A 604 -17.10 -2.37 4.67
C PHE A 604 -18.10 -2.92 3.66
N TYR A 605 -17.80 -4.07 3.07
CA TYR A 605 -18.77 -4.87 2.32
C TYR A 605 -19.51 -5.81 3.29
N SER A 606 -20.84 -5.85 3.21
CA SER A 606 -21.61 -6.94 3.83
C SER A 606 -21.55 -8.17 2.92
N PRO A 607 -21.08 -9.34 3.39
CA PRO A 607 -21.00 -10.53 2.56
C PRO A 607 -22.40 -11.17 2.43
N GLY A 608 -23.01 -11.12 1.24
CA GLY A 608 -24.22 -11.91 0.99
C GLY A 608 -25.09 -11.58 -0.22
N GLY A 609 -24.86 -10.50 -0.97
CA GLY A 609 -25.66 -10.16 -2.15
C GLY A 609 -25.08 -10.74 -3.44
N GLU A 610 -25.89 -11.38 -4.29
CA GLU A 610 -25.46 -11.67 -5.68
C GLU A 610 -25.17 -10.35 -6.43
N PRO A 611 -24.15 -10.32 -7.32
CA PRO A 611 -23.78 -9.11 -8.04
C PRO A 611 -24.96 -8.61 -8.87
N ARG A 612 -25.50 -7.44 -8.50
CA ARG A 612 -26.55 -6.78 -9.27
C ARG A 612 -25.93 -6.27 -10.57
N HIS A 613 -26.42 -6.75 -11.71
CA HIS A 613 -26.08 -6.16 -13.01
C HIS A 613 -26.51 -4.68 -13.04
N MET A 614 -25.54 -3.76 -13.03
CA MET A 614 -25.78 -2.33 -13.21
C MET A 614 -25.81 -1.99 -14.70
N GLU A 615 -26.85 -1.27 -15.13
CA GLU A 615 -27.01 -0.78 -16.50
C GLU A 615 -27.07 0.76 -16.49
N LEU A 616 -26.28 1.41 -17.35
CA LEU A 616 -26.41 2.84 -17.62
C LEU A 616 -27.38 3.02 -18.80
N THR A 617 -28.45 3.79 -18.60
CA THR A 617 -29.48 4.03 -19.61
C THR A 617 -29.43 5.46 -20.15
N SER A 618 -30.01 5.68 -21.34
CA SER A 618 -30.27 7.02 -21.87
C SER A 618 -31.72 7.11 -22.36
N PRO A 619 -32.58 7.96 -21.76
CA PRO A 619 -32.27 8.85 -20.63
C PRO A 619 -31.84 8.07 -19.38
N GLY A 620 -30.99 8.69 -18.58
CA GLY A 620 -30.45 8.07 -17.36
C GLY A 620 -31.42 8.19 -16.18
N THR A 621 -31.00 7.66 -15.04
CA THR A 621 -31.76 7.72 -13.78
C THR A 621 -32.03 9.17 -13.37
N THR A 622 -33.27 9.48 -13.00
CA THR A 622 -33.66 10.78 -12.50
C THR A 622 -33.75 10.77 -10.97
N VAL A 623 -33.08 11.70 -10.31
CA VAL A 623 -33.15 11.88 -8.84
C VAL A 623 -33.84 13.20 -8.52
N GLY A 624 -34.89 13.14 -7.71
CA GLY A 624 -35.59 14.29 -7.17
C GLY A 624 -34.93 14.73 -5.87
N VAL A 625 -34.56 16.01 -5.76
CA VAL A 625 -33.92 16.60 -4.57
C VAL A 625 -34.85 17.62 -3.93
N VAL A 626 -35.22 17.42 -2.66
CA VAL A 626 -35.91 18.46 -1.88
C VAL A 626 -34.89 19.50 -1.42
N GLY A 627 -35.04 20.73 -1.89
CA GLY A 627 -34.09 21.84 -1.72
C GLY A 627 -33.30 22.15 -3.00
N GLY A 628 -33.28 23.43 -3.39
CA GLY A 628 -32.58 23.93 -4.58
C GLY A 628 -31.40 24.85 -4.27
N GLY A 629 -30.86 24.79 -3.06
CA GLY A 629 -29.73 25.58 -2.56
C GLY A 629 -28.37 25.16 -3.14
N GLN A 630 -27.29 25.54 -2.43
CA GLN A 630 -25.94 25.30 -2.92
C GLN A 630 -25.54 23.82 -2.96
N LEU A 631 -26.10 22.96 -2.10
CA LEU A 631 -25.73 21.55 -2.09
C LEU A 631 -26.41 20.84 -3.27
N GLY A 632 -27.66 21.17 -3.56
CA GLY A 632 -28.42 20.74 -4.73
C GLY A 632 -27.72 21.16 -6.02
N ARG A 633 -27.13 22.37 -6.05
CA ARG A 633 -26.30 22.81 -7.17
C ARG A 633 -25.08 21.90 -7.38
N MET A 634 -24.31 21.65 -6.32
CA MET A 634 -23.12 20.81 -6.39
C MET A 634 -23.45 19.33 -6.65
N LEU A 635 -24.63 18.86 -6.23
CA LEU A 635 -25.19 17.58 -6.68
C LEU A 635 -25.41 17.60 -8.21
N GLY A 636 -26.03 18.64 -8.76
CA GLY A 636 -26.25 18.77 -10.21
C GLY A 636 -24.95 18.74 -11.01
N GLU A 637 -23.92 19.47 -10.53
CA GLU A 637 -22.59 19.48 -11.13
C GLU A 637 -21.93 18.07 -11.09
N ALA A 638 -22.12 17.31 -10.01
CA ALA A 638 -21.60 15.94 -9.87
C ALA A 638 -22.43 14.87 -10.60
N ALA A 639 -23.70 15.14 -10.94
CA ALA A 639 -24.60 14.18 -11.57
C ALA A 639 -24.30 13.96 -13.05
N SER A 640 -23.91 15.02 -13.76
CA SER A 640 -23.69 15.01 -15.22
C SER A 640 -22.70 13.94 -15.69
N PRO A 641 -21.49 13.77 -15.09
CA PRO A 641 -20.56 12.72 -15.47
C PRO A 641 -21.09 11.29 -15.26
N LEU A 642 -22.09 11.10 -14.40
CA LEU A 642 -22.72 9.81 -14.11
C LEU A 642 -23.92 9.51 -15.01
N GLY A 643 -24.30 10.46 -15.88
CA GLY A 643 -25.53 10.36 -16.68
C GLY A 643 -26.81 10.43 -15.82
N ILE A 644 -26.72 10.92 -14.59
CA ILE A 644 -27.86 11.10 -13.69
C ILE A 644 -28.50 12.47 -13.98
N GLU A 645 -29.82 12.52 -14.08
CA GLU A 645 -30.56 13.76 -14.21
C GLU A 645 -31.13 14.17 -12.86
N LEU A 646 -31.03 15.45 -12.49
CA LEU A 646 -31.63 15.97 -11.26
C LEU A 646 -32.84 16.85 -11.53
N ILE A 647 -33.86 16.71 -10.69
CA ILE A 647 -34.97 17.66 -10.58
C ILE A 647 -34.97 18.15 -9.13
N VAL A 648 -35.06 19.45 -8.91
CA VAL A 648 -35.03 20.02 -7.54
C VAL A 648 -36.37 20.64 -7.20
N SER A 649 -36.76 20.66 -5.92
CA SER A 649 -37.86 21.51 -5.43
C SER A 649 -37.32 22.67 -4.59
N ASP A 650 -37.81 23.88 -4.84
CA ASP A 650 -37.49 25.06 -4.04
C ASP A 650 -38.59 26.13 -4.19
N PRO A 651 -38.98 26.85 -3.12
CA PRO A 651 -39.98 27.91 -3.21
C PRO A 651 -39.48 29.13 -3.98
N THR A 652 -38.16 29.30 -4.12
CA THR A 652 -37.54 30.41 -4.82
C THR A 652 -37.35 30.09 -6.30
N PRO A 653 -37.94 30.86 -7.24
CA PRO A 653 -37.66 30.70 -8.66
C PRO A 653 -36.19 30.94 -8.99
N ASP A 654 -35.65 30.14 -9.92
CA ASP A 654 -34.23 30.15 -10.29
C ASP A 654 -33.31 29.97 -9.06
N ALA A 655 -33.64 28.99 -8.23
CA ALA A 655 -32.82 28.64 -7.06
C ALA A 655 -31.37 28.32 -7.47
N PRO A 656 -30.38 28.42 -6.57
CA PRO A 656 -28.97 28.19 -6.88
C PRO A 656 -28.67 26.93 -7.71
N ALA A 657 -29.44 25.85 -7.53
CA ALA A 657 -29.31 24.59 -8.27
C ALA A 657 -29.88 24.63 -9.70
N ALA A 658 -30.83 25.51 -10.00
CA ALA A 658 -31.56 25.54 -11.29
C ALA A 658 -30.65 25.53 -12.54
N PRO A 659 -29.49 26.24 -12.58
CA PRO A 659 -28.61 26.20 -13.74
C PRO A 659 -27.87 24.87 -13.97
N ALA A 660 -27.81 24.01 -12.96
CA ALA A 660 -27.01 22.77 -12.97
C ALA A 660 -27.87 21.50 -13.05
N VAL A 661 -29.19 21.62 -13.11
CA VAL A 661 -30.16 20.52 -13.03
C VAL A 661 -31.13 20.55 -14.21
N ARG A 662 -31.87 19.45 -14.43
CA ARG A 662 -32.77 19.31 -15.59
C ARG A 662 -33.99 20.22 -15.49
N ASP A 663 -34.59 20.31 -14.30
CA ASP A 663 -35.79 21.11 -14.06
C ASP A 663 -35.96 21.46 -12.57
N GLN A 664 -36.85 22.42 -12.28
CA GLN A 664 -37.21 22.85 -10.94
C GLN A 664 -38.74 22.75 -10.74
N VAL A 665 -39.16 22.20 -9.60
CA VAL A 665 -40.53 22.27 -9.09
C VAL A 665 -40.62 23.43 -8.10
N LEU A 666 -41.57 24.35 -8.29
CA LEU A 666 -41.79 25.47 -7.37
C LEU A 666 -42.76 25.05 -6.28
N GLY A 667 -42.31 25.11 -5.02
CA GLY A 667 -43.12 24.77 -3.86
C GLY A 667 -42.30 24.69 -2.57
N GLU A 668 -42.98 24.65 -1.44
CA GLU A 668 -42.35 24.59 -0.12
C GLU A 668 -41.75 23.19 0.17
N PHE A 669 -40.79 23.13 1.09
CA PHE A 669 -40.04 21.89 1.38
C PHE A 669 -40.85 20.83 2.13
N ASP A 670 -41.89 21.26 2.85
CA ASP A 670 -42.81 20.45 3.65
C ASP A 670 -44.17 20.23 2.94
N ASP A 671 -44.37 20.79 1.74
CA ASP A 671 -45.62 20.65 1.01
C ASP A 671 -45.73 19.28 0.31
N GLU A 672 -46.70 18.50 0.76
CA GLU A 672 -46.99 17.16 0.24
C GLU A 672 -47.28 17.16 -1.28
N ALA A 673 -47.93 18.20 -1.81
CA ALA A 673 -48.19 18.30 -3.24
C ALA A 673 -46.89 18.49 -4.05
N THR A 674 -45.96 19.28 -3.51
CA THR A 674 -44.64 19.52 -4.08
C THR A 674 -43.78 18.25 -4.08
N VAL A 675 -43.69 17.56 -2.95
CA VAL A 675 -42.95 16.30 -2.83
C VAL A 675 -43.55 15.23 -3.76
N ARG A 676 -44.88 15.14 -3.86
CA ARG A 676 -45.56 14.21 -4.78
C ARG A 676 -45.28 14.51 -6.25
N GLU A 677 -45.28 15.78 -6.65
CA GLU A 677 -44.94 16.12 -8.04
C GLU A 677 -43.48 15.83 -8.36
N LEU A 678 -42.58 16.03 -7.41
CA LEU A 678 -41.17 15.66 -7.54
C LEU A 678 -41.02 14.14 -7.69
N ALA A 679 -41.67 13.36 -6.82
CA ALA A 679 -41.65 11.89 -6.81
C ALA A 679 -42.17 11.29 -8.12
N ARG A 680 -43.26 11.85 -8.69
CA ARG A 680 -43.85 11.41 -9.96
C ARG A 680 -42.90 11.55 -11.15
N ARG A 681 -41.85 12.36 -11.00
CA ARG A 681 -40.89 12.71 -12.06
C ARG A 681 -39.50 12.13 -11.82
N ALA A 682 -39.28 11.38 -10.74
CA ALA A 682 -37.99 10.87 -10.35
C ALA A 682 -38.05 9.36 -10.02
N ASP A 683 -36.93 8.69 -10.21
CA ASP A 683 -36.73 7.27 -9.84
C ASP A 683 -36.30 7.13 -8.38
N TYR A 684 -35.64 8.14 -7.82
CA TYR A 684 -35.22 8.23 -6.42
C TYR A 684 -35.50 9.62 -5.87
N LEU A 685 -35.76 9.71 -4.56
CA LEU A 685 -35.83 10.96 -3.82
C LEU A 685 -34.65 11.09 -2.86
N THR A 686 -34.13 12.31 -2.73
CA THR A 686 -33.19 12.73 -1.69
C THR A 686 -33.55 14.15 -1.24
N TYR A 687 -32.87 14.66 -0.22
CA TYR A 687 -33.06 16.00 0.31
C TYR A 687 -31.70 16.62 0.65
N GLU A 688 -31.55 17.91 0.39
CA GLU A 688 -30.38 18.68 0.82
C GLU A 688 -30.67 19.60 2.01
N ILE A 689 -31.94 19.71 2.41
CA ILE A 689 -32.38 20.60 3.48
C ILE A 689 -33.09 19.81 4.57
N GLU A 690 -32.78 20.13 5.82
CA GLU A 690 -33.35 19.46 7.00
C GLU A 690 -34.75 19.96 7.35
N LEU A 691 -35.25 20.99 6.64
CA LEU A 691 -36.62 21.49 6.74
C LEU A 691 -37.65 20.61 6.01
N ALA A 692 -37.19 19.59 5.27
CA ALA A 692 -38.10 18.64 4.66
C ALA A 692 -38.87 17.86 5.75
N ASP A 693 -40.15 17.63 5.52
CA ASP A 693 -40.98 16.86 6.44
C ASP A 693 -40.75 15.34 6.23
N PRO A 694 -40.21 14.61 7.23
CA PRO A 694 -39.94 13.19 7.10
C PRO A 694 -41.22 12.35 6.97
N ASP A 695 -42.35 12.75 7.57
CA ASP A 695 -43.63 12.05 7.42
C ASP A 695 -44.16 12.18 5.99
N VAL A 696 -44.03 13.37 5.40
CA VAL A 696 -44.42 13.63 4.00
C VAL A 696 -43.55 12.85 3.02
N LEU A 697 -42.22 12.86 3.22
CA LEU A 697 -41.28 12.11 2.38
C LEU A 697 -41.58 10.61 2.40
N ASP A 698 -41.86 10.05 3.58
CA ASP A 698 -42.16 8.63 3.77
C ASP A 698 -43.50 8.27 3.12
N ALA A 699 -44.56 9.02 3.42
CA ALA A 699 -45.89 8.79 2.88
C ALA A 699 -45.94 8.90 1.34
N VAL A 700 -45.30 9.92 0.77
CA VAL A 700 -45.23 10.09 -0.68
C VAL A 700 -44.35 9.02 -1.32
N GLY A 701 -43.21 8.70 -0.73
CA GLY A 701 -42.32 7.65 -1.23
C GLY A 701 -43.01 6.28 -1.29
N GLU A 702 -43.78 5.93 -0.25
CA GLU A 702 -44.61 4.72 -0.24
C GLU A 702 -45.75 4.78 -1.28
N GLU A 703 -46.45 5.93 -1.38
CA GLU A 703 -47.56 6.12 -2.32
C GLU A 703 -47.12 5.97 -3.78
N THR A 704 -46.00 6.59 -4.16
CA THR A 704 -45.51 6.60 -5.55
C THR A 704 -44.60 5.43 -5.87
N GLY A 705 -44.12 4.70 -4.87
CA GLY A 705 -43.09 3.67 -5.01
C GLY A 705 -41.71 4.24 -5.32
N THR A 706 -41.47 5.51 -4.98
CA THR A 706 -40.19 6.20 -5.22
C THR A 706 -39.35 6.15 -3.93
N PRO A 707 -38.25 5.38 -3.88
CA PRO A 707 -37.42 5.25 -2.68
C PRO A 707 -36.77 6.58 -2.27
N VAL A 708 -36.77 6.87 -0.95
CA VAL A 708 -36.16 8.06 -0.35
C VAL A 708 -34.85 7.71 0.35
N HIS A 709 -33.79 8.44 0.05
CA HIS A 709 -32.44 8.21 0.55
C HIS A 709 -31.72 9.54 0.90
N PRO A 710 -31.15 9.70 2.11
CA PRO A 710 -31.26 8.79 3.27
C PRO A 710 -32.70 8.52 3.70
N HIS A 711 -32.90 7.49 4.53
CA HIS A 711 -34.25 7.08 4.92
C HIS A 711 -34.91 8.19 5.77
N PRO A 712 -36.21 8.52 5.60
CA PRO A 712 -36.89 9.57 6.35
C PRO A 712 -36.78 9.42 7.87
N GLU A 713 -36.71 8.18 8.37
CA GLU A 713 -36.46 7.90 9.80
C GLU A 713 -35.15 8.51 10.31
N THR A 714 -34.11 8.60 9.48
CA THR A 714 -32.87 9.28 9.89
C THR A 714 -33.09 10.77 10.06
N LEU A 715 -33.86 11.40 9.17
CA LEU A 715 -34.24 12.80 9.30
C LEU A 715 -35.08 13.03 10.56
N ARG A 716 -36.00 12.11 10.89
CA ARG A 716 -36.81 12.15 12.12
C ARG A 716 -35.95 12.05 13.38
N ILE A 717 -34.91 11.22 13.37
CA ILE A 717 -33.95 11.10 14.49
C ILE A 717 -33.14 12.38 14.69
N ILE A 718 -32.65 12.99 13.60
CA ILE A 718 -31.72 14.13 13.69
C ILE A 718 -32.40 15.49 13.88
N GLN A 719 -33.67 15.64 13.49
CA GLN A 719 -34.43 16.89 13.68
C GLN A 719 -34.62 17.25 15.17
N ASP A 720 -34.72 16.25 16.06
CA ASP A 720 -34.78 16.45 17.51
C ASP A 720 -33.46 16.06 18.17
N LYS A 721 -32.70 17.06 18.64
CA LYS A 721 -31.38 16.88 19.28
C LYS A 721 -31.43 15.94 20.49
N LEU A 722 -32.52 15.92 21.26
CA LEU A 722 -32.64 15.04 22.42
C LEU A 722 -32.82 13.58 22.00
N VAL A 723 -33.65 13.33 20.98
CA VAL A 723 -33.86 12.00 20.40
C VAL A 723 -32.56 11.51 19.78
N GLN A 724 -31.87 12.35 19.00
CA GLN A 724 -30.56 12.08 18.42
C GLN A 724 -29.56 11.63 19.49
N LYS A 725 -29.35 12.46 20.53
CA LYS A 725 -28.38 12.16 21.60
C LYS A 725 -28.72 10.89 22.37
N ARG A 726 -30.00 10.63 22.69
CA ARG A 726 -30.44 9.39 23.33
C ARG A 726 -30.13 8.17 22.49
N ARG A 727 -30.49 8.20 21.20
CA ARG A 727 -30.31 7.07 20.29
C ARG A 727 -28.84 6.71 20.12
N LEU A 728 -27.98 7.73 20.03
CA LEU A 728 -26.54 7.55 19.85
C LEU A 728 -25.86 7.10 21.14
N ALA A 729 -26.25 7.65 22.29
CA ALA A 729 -25.77 7.18 23.59
C ALA A 729 -26.17 5.72 23.87
N GLU A 730 -27.39 5.32 23.54
CA GLU A 730 -27.86 3.92 23.64
C GLU A 730 -27.07 2.97 22.74
N ALA A 731 -26.61 3.45 21.59
CA ALA A 731 -25.75 2.71 20.66
C ALA A 731 -24.26 2.69 21.08
N GLY A 732 -23.89 3.38 22.16
CA GLY A 732 -22.51 3.46 22.65
C GLY A 732 -21.64 4.48 21.92
N VAL A 733 -22.23 5.37 21.11
CA VAL A 733 -21.51 6.49 20.50
C VAL A 733 -21.20 7.52 21.60
N PRO A 734 -19.92 7.95 21.76
CA PRO A 734 -19.57 8.96 22.75
C PRO A 734 -20.25 10.30 22.42
N VAL A 735 -21.04 10.81 23.36
CA VAL A 735 -21.70 12.13 23.27
C VAL A 735 -21.49 12.89 24.57
N PRO A 736 -21.51 14.24 24.55
CA PRO A 736 -21.48 15.04 25.77
C PRO A 736 -22.63 14.68 26.71
N ALA A 737 -22.41 14.73 28.01
CA ALA A 737 -23.45 14.48 29.00
C ALA A 737 -24.61 15.46 28.83
N PHE A 738 -25.85 14.94 28.77
CA PHE A 738 -27.02 15.76 28.44
C PHE A 738 -28.25 15.41 29.30
N ARG A 739 -29.20 16.35 29.38
CA ARG A 739 -30.49 16.22 30.05
C ARG A 739 -31.59 16.94 29.27
N ALA A 740 -32.80 16.37 29.32
CA ALA A 740 -34.01 17.05 28.86
C ALA A 740 -34.41 18.10 29.89
N VAL A 741 -34.94 19.23 29.43
CA VAL A 741 -35.28 20.35 30.30
C VAL A 741 -36.57 21.02 29.82
N ASP A 742 -37.62 20.96 30.63
CA ASP A 742 -38.93 21.54 30.30
C ASP A 742 -39.26 22.78 31.18
N SER A 743 -38.38 23.14 32.13
CA SER A 743 -38.51 24.35 32.95
C SER A 743 -37.18 24.87 33.50
N ALA A 744 -37.13 26.13 33.94
CA ALA A 744 -35.95 26.71 34.60
C ALA A 744 -35.55 25.97 35.89
N ASP A 745 -36.49 25.40 36.65
CA ASP A 745 -36.20 24.58 37.83
C ASP A 745 -35.54 23.24 37.46
N GLU A 746 -35.99 22.61 36.38
CA GLU A 746 -35.33 21.42 35.82
C GLU A 746 -33.95 21.76 35.27
N LEU A 747 -33.77 22.94 34.64
CA LEU A 747 -32.47 23.41 34.16
C LEU A 747 -31.49 23.54 35.32
N ARG A 748 -31.93 24.20 36.40
CA ARG A 748 -31.15 24.38 37.62
C ARG A 748 -30.74 23.04 38.24
N SER A 749 -31.66 22.07 38.22
CA SER A 749 -31.41 20.72 38.75
C SER A 749 -30.41 19.95 37.87
N ALA A 750 -30.55 20.01 36.55
CA ALA A 750 -29.62 19.40 35.60
C ALA A 750 -28.22 19.99 35.72
N LEU A 751 -28.10 21.32 35.87
CA LEU A 751 -26.83 22.02 36.03
C LEU A 751 -26.15 21.76 37.38
N ALA A 752 -26.90 21.38 38.41
CA ALA A 752 -26.32 20.91 39.66
C ALA A 752 -25.58 19.57 39.49
N GLU A 753 -25.96 18.76 38.49
CA GLU A 753 -25.27 17.51 38.12
C GLU A 753 -24.17 17.72 37.08
N LEU A 754 -24.46 18.45 36.00
CA LEU A 754 -23.56 18.65 34.86
C LEU A 754 -22.45 19.67 35.14
N GLY A 755 -22.70 20.62 36.04
CA GLY A 755 -21.80 21.74 36.31
C GLY A 755 -21.99 22.92 35.35
N TYR A 756 -21.13 23.93 35.55
CA TYR A 756 -21.06 25.14 34.72
C TYR A 756 -19.63 25.32 34.20
N PRO A 757 -19.42 25.85 32.98
CA PRO A 757 -20.46 26.26 32.03
C PRO A 757 -21.17 25.06 31.39
N ALA A 758 -22.36 25.30 30.84
CA ALA A 758 -23.14 24.33 30.08
C ALA A 758 -23.76 24.98 28.83
N MET A 759 -24.24 24.17 27.89
CA MET A 759 -24.89 24.64 26.67
C MET A 759 -26.36 24.25 26.69
N LEU A 760 -27.26 25.23 26.75
CA LEU A 760 -28.70 25.02 26.56
C LEU A 760 -29.03 25.09 25.07
N LYS A 761 -29.74 24.09 24.55
CA LYS A 761 -30.09 23.97 23.14
C LYS A 761 -31.59 23.77 22.97
N ALA A 762 -32.19 24.52 22.04
CA ALA A 762 -33.50 24.19 21.50
C ALA A 762 -33.43 22.80 20.85
N ARG A 763 -34.44 21.96 21.09
CA ARG A 763 -34.48 20.57 20.58
C ARG A 763 -34.59 20.50 19.07
N GLU A 764 -35.35 21.40 18.46
CA GLU A 764 -35.63 21.44 17.03
C GLU A 764 -35.33 22.84 16.45
N GLY A 765 -35.12 22.92 15.13
CA GLY A 765 -35.08 24.20 14.39
C GLY A 765 -33.84 25.09 14.62
N GLY A 766 -32.86 24.64 15.41
CA GLY A 766 -31.59 25.34 15.59
C GLY A 766 -30.59 25.08 14.46
N TYR A 767 -29.89 26.11 13.99
CA TYR A 767 -28.86 26.02 12.93
C TYR A 767 -27.87 27.18 13.04
N ASP A 768 -26.60 27.00 12.63
CA ASP A 768 -25.54 28.03 12.63
C ASP A 768 -25.53 28.86 13.95
N GLY A 769 -25.67 28.18 15.10
CA GLY A 769 -25.71 28.74 16.45
C GLY A 769 -27.02 29.36 16.95
N ARG A 770 -28.03 29.46 16.08
CA ARG A 770 -29.38 29.85 16.49
C ARG A 770 -30.00 28.75 17.37
N GLY A 771 -30.53 29.12 18.52
CA GLY A 771 -31.13 28.18 19.47
C GLY A 771 -30.12 27.47 20.37
N ASN A 772 -28.88 27.98 20.45
CA ASN A 772 -27.89 27.60 21.46
C ASN A 772 -27.66 28.79 22.40
N VAL A 773 -27.69 28.56 23.71
CA VAL A 773 -27.48 29.59 24.74
C VAL A 773 -26.52 29.04 25.80
N PRO A 774 -25.31 29.60 25.95
CA PRO A 774 -24.38 29.19 27.00
C PRO A 774 -24.91 29.65 28.37
N VAL A 775 -24.82 28.77 29.36
CA VAL A 775 -25.16 29.06 30.76
C VAL A 775 -23.86 29.04 31.57
N ALA A 776 -23.35 30.21 31.95
CA ALA A 776 -22.03 30.33 32.56
C ALA A 776 -22.07 30.23 34.09
N GLU A 777 -23.14 30.74 34.71
CA GLU A 777 -23.30 30.72 36.17
C GLU A 777 -24.77 30.50 36.59
N PRO A 778 -25.03 30.14 37.87
CA PRO A 778 -26.39 29.84 38.34
C PRO A 778 -27.42 30.98 38.20
N ASP A 779 -26.94 32.22 38.09
CA ASP A 779 -27.77 33.41 37.93
C ASP A 779 -28.26 33.58 36.47
N ASP A 780 -27.63 32.90 35.50
CA ASP A 780 -28.00 32.95 34.08
C ASP A 780 -29.22 32.08 33.73
N VAL A 781 -29.59 31.14 34.61
CA VAL A 781 -30.54 30.05 34.32
C VAL A 781 -31.88 30.55 33.78
N GLU A 782 -32.48 31.55 34.44
CA GLU A 782 -33.79 32.09 34.03
C GLU A 782 -33.70 32.78 32.67
N ALA A 783 -32.70 33.64 32.50
CA ALA A 783 -32.49 34.39 31.25
C ALA A 783 -32.15 33.46 30.07
N ALA A 784 -31.38 32.39 30.33
CA ALA A 784 -31.03 31.42 29.32
C ALA A 784 -32.23 30.57 28.88
N PHE A 785 -33.08 30.16 29.82
CA PHE A 785 -34.29 29.40 29.51
C PHE A 785 -35.31 30.25 28.74
N ASP A 786 -35.51 31.51 29.15
CA ASP A 786 -36.40 32.45 28.47
C ASP A 786 -35.95 32.80 27.03
N ALA A 787 -34.67 32.58 26.70
CA ALA A 787 -34.12 32.81 25.37
C ALA A 787 -34.37 31.64 24.39
N ILE A 788 -34.82 30.48 24.88
CA ILE A 788 -35.15 29.32 24.05
C ILE A 788 -36.67 29.22 23.89
N ASP A 789 -37.13 29.20 22.64
CA ASP A 789 -38.53 28.94 22.32
C ASP A 789 -38.79 27.43 22.24
N GLY A 790 -39.66 26.91 23.11
CA GLY A 790 -40.13 25.52 23.06
C GLY A 790 -39.28 24.52 23.85
N PRO A 791 -39.40 23.21 23.57
CA PRO A 791 -38.69 22.16 24.31
C PRO A 791 -37.17 22.30 24.21
N ALA A 792 -36.48 22.15 25.35
CA ALA A 792 -35.04 22.34 25.43
C ALA A 792 -34.30 21.10 25.94
N MET A 793 -33.01 21.07 25.68
CA MET A 793 -32.07 20.16 26.31
C MET A 793 -30.83 20.93 26.73
N VAL A 794 -30.22 20.51 27.83
CA VAL A 794 -28.92 21.04 28.28
C VAL A 794 -27.87 19.95 28.12
N GLU A 795 -26.70 20.33 27.64
CA GLU A 795 -25.52 19.48 27.59
C GLU A 795 -24.34 20.14 28.28
N GLU A 796 -23.40 19.32 28.74
CA GLU A 796 -22.13 19.82 29.28
C GLU A 796 -21.42 20.68 28.23
N PHE A 797 -20.74 21.73 28.71
CA PHE A 797 -19.88 22.52 27.84
C PHE A 797 -18.56 21.79 27.65
N VAL A 798 -18.36 21.20 26.46
CA VAL A 798 -17.15 20.44 26.15
C VAL A 798 -15.95 21.37 26.05
N ASP A 799 -14.94 21.16 26.89
CA ASP A 799 -13.62 21.79 26.75
C ASP A 799 -12.80 21.02 25.70
N TYR A 800 -12.86 21.50 24.46
CA TYR A 800 -12.22 20.84 23.31
C TYR A 800 -10.95 21.57 22.85
N GLU A 801 -9.98 20.79 22.35
CA GLU A 801 -8.77 21.31 21.71
C GLU A 801 -9.04 21.67 20.24
N ARG A 802 -9.84 20.85 19.54
CA ARG A 802 -10.15 21.00 18.12
C ARG A 802 -11.57 20.51 17.81
N GLU A 803 -12.17 21.10 16.78
CA GLU A 803 -13.34 20.55 16.13
C GLU A 803 -12.91 19.78 14.88
N LEU A 804 -13.49 18.59 14.72
CA LEU A 804 -13.22 17.69 13.61
C LEU A 804 -14.52 17.36 12.90
N ALA A 805 -14.44 17.06 11.61
CA ALA A 805 -15.54 16.51 10.85
C ALA A 805 -15.08 15.33 10.01
N VAL A 806 -15.97 14.35 9.86
CA VAL A 806 -15.78 13.20 8.98
C VAL A 806 -17.05 13.04 8.17
N MET A 807 -16.92 12.97 6.84
CA MET A 807 -18.05 12.61 5.99
C MET A 807 -18.12 11.09 5.94
N GLY A 808 -19.21 10.51 6.43
CA GLY A 808 -19.54 9.10 6.26
C GLY A 808 -20.44 8.90 5.04
N CYS A 809 -20.40 7.73 4.42
CA CYS A 809 -21.29 7.40 3.30
C CYS A 809 -21.77 5.95 3.40
N LEU A 810 -23.07 5.74 3.27
CA LEU A 810 -23.72 4.43 3.18
C LEU A 810 -24.18 4.20 1.74
N GLY A 811 -23.64 3.19 1.08
CA GLY A 811 -24.05 2.68 -0.23
C GLY A 811 -25.09 1.57 -0.11
N ALA A 812 -25.28 0.79 -1.17
CA ALA A 812 -26.25 -0.32 -1.18
C ALA A 812 -25.81 -1.47 -0.26
N ASP A 813 -24.57 -1.94 -0.43
CA ASP A 813 -23.99 -3.06 0.33
C ASP A 813 -22.59 -2.70 0.87
N GLU A 814 -22.24 -1.42 0.82
CA GLU A 814 -20.93 -0.89 1.17
C GLU A 814 -21.05 0.41 1.99
N ARG A 815 -20.03 0.76 2.77
CA ARG A 815 -19.94 2.07 3.46
C ARG A 815 -18.53 2.62 3.42
N THR A 816 -18.35 3.93 3.33
CA THR A 816 -17.02 4.57 3.35
C THR A 816 -16.96 5.82 4.22
N THR A 817 -15.74 6.19 4.63
CA THR A 817 -15.48 7.43 5.36
C THR A 817 -14.44 8.27 4.63
N PHE A 818 -14.68 9.57 4.53
CA PHE A 818 -13.70 10.52 4.05
C PHE A 818 -12.58 10.77 5.09
N PRO A 819 -11.45 11.36 4.67
CA PRO A 819 -10.38 11.76 5.57
C PRO A 819 -10.86 12.72 6.66
N VAL A 820 -10.37 12.52 7.89
CA VAL A 820 -10.67 13.40 9.02
C VAL A 820 -10.21 14.83 8.71
N THR A 821 -11.14 15.75 8.84
CA THR A 821 -10.99 17.16 8.49
C THR A 821 -11.08 17.97 9.76
N GLU A 822 -10.15 18.89 9.98
CA GLU A 822 -10.28 19.87 11.05
C GLU A 822 -11.18 21.01 10.57
N THR A 823 -12.12 21.43 11.42
CA THR A 823 -13.06 22.52 11.16
C THR A 823 -12.75 23.68 12.08
N ILE A 824 -12.77 24.90 11.55
CA ILE A 824 -12.53 26.12 12.32
C ILE A 824 -13.78 26.99 12.21
N HIS A 825 -14.50 27.14 13.32
CA HIS A 825 -15.68 27.98 13.43
C HIS A 825 -15.35 29.34 14.07
N GLU A 826 -16.10 30.36 13.68
CA GLU A 826 -16.08 31.68 14.31
C GLU A 826 -17.52 32.20 14.37
N ALA A 827 -17.97 32.59 15.56
CA ALA A 827 -19.37 32.88 15.87
C ALA A 827 -20.30 31.73 15.43
N GLU A 828 -19.93 30.49 15.76
CA GLU A 828 -20.70 29.26 15.46
C GLU A 828 -20.93 28.98 13.96
N ILE A 829 -20.17 29.64 13.08
CA ILE A 829 -20.22 29.42 11.62
C ILE A 829 -18.89 28.92 11.11
N LEU A 830 -18.93 27.86 10.31
CA LEU A 830 -17.74 27.27 9.70
C LEU A 830 -17.03 28.28 8.80
N ARG A 831 -15.79 28.63 9.16
CA ARG A 831 -14.96 29.53 8.37
C ARG A 831 -14.06 28.75 7.44
N GLU A 832 -13.38 27.76 7.99
CA GLU A 832 -12.28 27.07 7.31
C GLU A 832 -12.27 25.58 7.62
N THR A 833 -11.73 24.81 6.69
CA THR A 833 -11.43 23.41 6.90
C THR A 833 -10.03 23.07 6.39
N VAL A 834 -9.40 22.08 7.00
CA VAL A 834 -8.15 21.52 6.49
C VAL A 834 -8.09 20.00 6.65
N SER A 835 -7.68 19.32 5.58
CA SER A 835 -7.44 17.88 5.54
C SER A 835 -6.01 17.60 5.08
N PRO A 836 -5.19 16.88 5.85
CA PRO A 836 -5.54 16.19 7.09
C PRO A 836 -5.75 17.19 8.23
N ALA A 837 -6.61 16.82 9.18
CA ALA A 837 -6.69 17.51 10.46
C ALA A 837 -5.31 17.61 11.13
N ARG A 838 -4.99 18.73 11.79
CA ARG A 838 -3.74 18.92 12.55
C ARG A 838 -3.74 18.18 13.89
N ALA A 839 -4.32 16.99 13.91
CA ALA A 839 -4.37 16.09 15.05
C ALA A 839 -3.41 14.91 14.84
N SER A 840 -3.10 14.18 15.92
CA SER A 840 -2.32 12.94 15.84
C SER A 840 -3.04 11.87 15.02
N GLU A 841 -2.31 10.90 14.46
CA GLU A 841 -2.94 9.81 13.72
C GLU A 841 -3.90 8.99 14.60
N GLN A 842 -3.56 8.82 15.89
CA GLN A 842 -4.43 8.15 16.86
C GLN A 842 -5.79 8.86 17.01
N VAL A 843 -5.80 10.19 17.07
CA VAL A 843 -7.04 10.97 17.14
C VAL A 843 -7.85 10.82 15.85
N ARG A 844 -7.19 10.85 14.69
CA ARG A 844 -7.87 10.64 13.40
C ARG A 844 -8.50 9.25 13.32
N GLU A 845 -7.83 8.22 13.82
CA GLU A 845 -8.39 6.87 13.91
C GLU A 845 -9.57 6.76 14.87
N ARG A 846 -9.50 7.45 16.02
CA ARG A 846 -10.64 7.54 16.94
C ARG A 846 -11.83 8.24 16.29
N ALA A 847 -11.61 9.36 15.60
CA ALA A 847 -12.65 10.07 14.87
C ALA A 847 -13.29 9.20 13.78
N ARG A 848 -12.49 8.46 13.00
CA ARG A 848 -12.99 7.48 12.02
C ARG A 848 -13.79 6.36 12.69
N ALA A 849 -13.35 5.86 13.85
CA ALA A 849 -14.08 4.84 14.59
C ALA A 849 -15.46 5.32 15.06
N VAL A 850 -15.52 6.50 15.71
CA VAL A 850 -16.80 7.11 16.14
C VAL A 850 -17.72 7.35 14.94
N THR A 851 -17.17 7.76 13.80
CA THR A 851 -17.93 7.94 12.55
C THR A 851 -18.57 6.63 12.10
N ARG A 852 -17.85 5.50 12.16
CA ARG A 852 -18.40 4.18 11.80
C ARG A 852 -19.52 3.76 12.76
N ASP A 853 -19.33 3.98 14.06
CA ASP A 853 -20.34 3.69 15.08
C ASP A 853 -21.62 4.53 14.84
N VAL A 854 -21.47 5.78 14.40
CA VAL A 854 -22.60 6.62 13.98
C VAL A 854 -23.30 6.04 12.75
N LEU A 855 -22.55 5.63 11.72
CA LEU A 855 -23.12 5.06 10.50
C LEU A 855 -23.91 3.76 10.76
N ASP A 856 -23.57 2.98 11.80
CA ASP A 856 -24.32 1.79 12.21
C ASP A 856 -25.71 2.09 12.78
N VAL A 857 -25.96 3.35 13.19
CA VAL A 857 -27.26 3.81 13.71
C VAL A 857 -28.12 4.42 12.59
N MET A 858 -27.50 4.92 11.52
CA MET A 858 -28.20 5.61 10.42
C MET A 858 -28.91 4.63 9.49
N GLN A 859 -30.00 5.09 8.86
CA GLN A 859 -30.77 4.31 7.90
C GLN A 859 -30.80 4.97 6.52
N GLY A 860 -30.85 4.12 5.49
CA GLY A 860 -30.84 4.54 4.10
C GLY A 860 -29.45 4.84 3.56
N ARG A 861 -29.42 5.27 2.30
CA ARG A 861 -28.19 5.45 1.53
C ARG A 861 -27.90 6.93 1.38
N GLY A 862 -26.63 7.32 1.34
CA GLY A 862 -26.24 8.70 1.15
C GLY A 862 -24.98 9.06 1.92
N VAL A 863 -24.76 10.36 2.07
CA VAL A 863 -23.64 10.93 2.81
C VAL A 863 -24.16 11.55 4.09
N TYR A 864 -23.40 11.41 5.16
CA TYR A 864 -23.66 11.92 6.49
C TYR A 864 -22.47 12.78 6.93
N GLY A 865 -22.69 14.07 7.14
CA GLY A 865 -21.71 14.94 7.80
C GLY A 865 -21.74 14.70 9.29
N ILE A 866 -20.60 14.30 9.86
CA ILE A 866 -20.49 13.95 11.28
C ILE A 866 -19.47 14.90 11.91
N GLU A 867 -19.94 15.72 12.84
CA GLU A 867 -19.12 16.70 13.56
C GLU A 867 -18.72 16.19 14.94
N LEU A 868 -17.47 16.43 15.32
CA LEU A 868 -16.81 15.80 16.45
C LEU A 868 -16.01 16.85 17.23
N PHE A 869 -15.94 16.69 18.54
CA PHE A 869 -15.01 17.40 19.41
C PHE A 869 -13.85 16.49 19.79
N GLU A 870 -12.62 16.99 19.68
CA GLU A 870 -11.44 16.41 20.29
C GLU A 870 -11.17 17.11 21.62
N THR A 871 -11.25 16.40 22.74
CA THR A 871 -10.94 16.93 24.08
C THR A 871 -9.42 17.01 24.33
N GLY A 872 -8.99 17.74 25.36
CA GLY A 872 -7.56 17.90 25.67
C GLY A 872 -6.79 16.63 26.05
N ASP A 873 -7.48 15.53 26.35
CA ASP A 873 -6.93 14.18 26.56
C ASP A 873 -6.99 13.29 25.29
N GLY A 874 -7.49 13.83 24.17
CA GLY A 874 -7.58 13.16 22.87
C GLY A 874 -8.76 12.20 22.74
N GLU A 875 -9.78 12.31 23.59
CA GLU A 875 -11.07 11.65 23.40
C GLU A 875 -11.89 12.34 22.31
N ILE A 876 -12.80 11.58 21.68
CA ILE A 876 -13.64 12.07 20.59
C ILE A 876 -15.10 11.98 21.00
N LEU A 877 -15.78 13.12 21.04
CA LEU A 877 -17.21 13.23 21.35
C LEU A 877 -17.98 13.70 20.12
N LEU A 878 -19.13 13.09 19.85
CA LEU A 878 -20.02 13.52 18.78
C LEU A 878 -20.75 14.82 19.15
N ASN A 879 -20.59 15.84 18.31
CA ASN A 879 -21.36 17.08 18.37
C ASN A 879 -22.74 16.89 17.71
N GLU A 880 -22.75 16.76 16.39
CA GLU A 880 -23.97 16.69 15.58
C GLU A 880 -23.79 15.85 14.30
N ILE A 881 -24.92 15.54 13.66
CA ILE A 881 -24.99 14.76 12.41
C ILE A 881 -25.94 15.45 11.44
N ALA A 882 -25.49 15.63 10.20
CA ALA A 882 -26.32 16.07 9.07
C ALA A 882 -26.42 14.94 8.04
N PRO A 883 -27.61 14.34 7.79
CA PRO A 883 -27.80 13.23 6.85
C PRO A 883 -27.89 13.73 5.39
N ARG A 884 -26.88 14.50 4.99
CA ARG A 884 -26.75 15.11 3.67
C ARG A 884 -25.28 15.46 3.44
N PRO A 885 -24.88 15.78 2.19
CA PRO A 885 -23.61 16.47 1.96
C PRO A 885 -23.49 17.70 2.87
N HIS A 886 -22.30 17.89 3.44
CA HIS A 886 -22.06 18.88 4.48
C HIS A 886 -21.01 19.92 4.08
N ASN A 887 -21.08 21.11 4.68
CA ASN A 887 -20.18 22.23 4.38
C ASN A 887 -18.71 21.86 4.64
N SER A 888 -18.45 21.15 5.74
CA SER A 888 -17.10 20.69 6.08
C SER A 888 -16.53 19.63 5.13
N GLY A 889 -17.33 19.11 4.18
CA GLY A 889 -16.89 18.21 3.12
C GLY A 889 -16.66 18.89 1.76
N HIS A 890 -16.84 20.21 1.60
CA HIS A 890 -16.76 20.86 0.28
C HIS A 890 -15.38 20.72 -0.37
N TRP A 891 -14.32 20.72 0.43
CA TRP A 891 -12.95 20.49 -0.02
C TRP A 891 -12.77 19.17 -0.81
N THR A 892 -13.66 18.19 -0.63
CA THR A 892 -13.59 16.89 -1.31
C THR A 892 -13.82 16.97 -2.82
N ILE A 893 -14.36 18.08 -3.34
CA ILE A 893 -14.52 18.28 -4.79
C ILE A 893 -13.15 18.25 -5.47
N GLU A 894 -12.19 19.03 -4.98
CA GLU A 894 -10.82 19.06 -5.51
C GLU A 894 -9.88 18.08 -4.79
N GLY A 895 -10.10 17.86 -3.49
CA GLY A 895 -9.13 17.18 -2.62
C GLY A 895 -9.25 15.66 -2.54
N CYS A 896 -10.33 15.06 -3.06
CA CYS A 896 -10.56 13.61 -3.02
C CYS A 896 -10.75 12.98 -4.40
N HIS A 897 -10.58 11.66 -4.48
CA HIS A 897 -10.86 10.90 -5.71
C HIS A 897 -12.31 11.04 -6.16
N THR A 898 -13.23 11.03 -5.19
CA THR A 898 -14.65 11.28 -5.39
C THR A 898 -15.13 12.34 -4.42
N SER A 899 -15.87 13.33 -4.89
CA SER A 899 -16.49 14.34 -4.02
C SER A 899 -17.61 13.72 -3.18
N GLN A 900 -17.93 14.32 -2.04
CA GLN A 900 -19.10 13.91 -1.25
C GLN A 900 -20.40 13.93 -2.06
N PHE A 901 -20.52 14.82 -3.05
CA PHE A 901 -21.70 14.93 -3.91
C PHE A 901 -21.78 13.75 -4.88
N GLY A 902 -20.66 13.37 -5.49
CA GLY A 902 -20.57 12.18 -6.34
C GLY A 902 -20.80 10.89 -5.55
N GLN A 903 -20.31 10.81 -4.31
CA GLN A 903 -20.60 9.68 -3.42
C GLN A 903 -22.08 9.60 -3.06
N HIS A 904 -22.68 10.74 -2.72
CA HIS A 904 -24.10 10.80 -2.35
C HIS A 904 -24.99 10.31 -3.50
N LEU A 905 -24.75 10.76 -4.73
CA LEU A 905 -25.54 10.32 -5.89
C LEU A 905 -25.35 8.84 -6.20
N ARG A 906 -24.13 8.32 -6.10
CA ARG A 906 -23.87 6.89 -6.26
C ARG A 906 -24.63 6.07 -5.22
N ALA A 907 -24.52 6.47 -3.95
CA ALA A 907 -25.23 5.84 -2.85
C ALA A 907 -26.75 5.82 -3.07
N VAL A 908 -27.35 6.98 -3.35
CA VAL A 908 -28.82 7.13 -3.56
C VAL A 908 -29.30 6.26 -4.72
N THR A 909 -28.57 6.25 -5.84
CA THR A 909 -28.96 5.50 -7.05
C THR A 909 -28.55 4.02 -7.01
N GLY A 910 -27.80 3.61 -5.98
CA GLY A 910 -27.29 2.25 -5.84
C GLY A 910 -26.15 1.88 -6.77
N LEU A 911 -25.45 2.89 -7.33
CA LEU A 911 -24.17 2.66 -8.01
C LEU A 911 -23.09 2.36 -6.97
N ALA A 912 -22.05 1.65 -7.40
CA ALA A 912 -20.87 1.42 -6.58
C ALA A 912 -20.24 2.76 -6.14
N LEU A 913 -19.90 2.87 -4.86
CA LEU A 913 -19.20 4.01 -4.29
C LEU A 913 -17.81 4.13 -4.91
N GLY A 914 -17.37 5.36 -5.13
CA GLY A 914 -16.01 5.64 -5.54
C GLY A 914 -15.04 5.65 -4.34
N SER A 915 -13.75 5.80 -4.63
CA SER A 915 -12.77 6.01 -3.56
C SER A 915 -12.99 7.37 -2.87
N ALA A 916 -13.12 7.35 -1.55
CA ALA A 916 -13.15 8.54 -0.70
C ALA A 916 -11.73 9.03 -0.31
N GLY A 917 -10.68 8.39 -0.85
CA GLY A 917 -9.28 8.71 -0.53
C GLY A 917 -8.89 10.14 -0.92
N ARG A 918 -8.04 10.75 -0.11
CA ARG A 918 -7.47 12.08 -0.38
C ARG A 918 -6.47 12.02 -1.53
N ARG A 919 -6.59 12.91 -2.51
CA ARG A 919 -5.60 13.10 -3.58
C ARG A 919 -4.37 13.86 -3.07
N ALA A 920 -4.61 14.94 -2.33
CA ALA A 920 -3.56 15.80 -1.78
C ALA A 920 -4.07 16.58 -0.56
N PRO A 921 -3.18 17.04 0.35
CA PRO A 921 -3.57 17.93 1.44
C PRO A 921 -4.37 19.12 0.91
N THR A 922 -5.48 19.46 1.54
CA THR A 922 -6.43 20.45 1.00
C THR A 922 -6.99 21.30 2.12
N ALA A 923 -7.09 22.61 1.90
CA ALA A 923 -7.81 23.53 2.77
C ALA A 923 -8.96 24.19 2.01
N SER A 924 -10.04 24.53 2.71
CA SER A 924 -11.16 25.28 2.14
C SER A 924 -11.58 26.42 3.07
N LYS A 925 -12.07 27.51 2.50
CA LYS A 925 -12.52 28.71 3.21
C LYS A 925 -13.85 29.20 2.65
N ASN A 926 -14.84 29.43 3.52
CA ASN A 926 -16.13 29.94 3.10
C ASN A 926 -16.06 31.42 2.70
N ILE A 927 -16.81 31.76 1.65
CA ILE A 927 -17.08 33.15 1.25
C ILE A 927 -18.43 33.51 1.85
N LEU A 928 -18.41 34.38 2.86
CA LEU A 928 -19.58 34.82 3.61
C LEU A 928 -19.93 36.26 3.27
N GLY A 929 -21.21 36.61 3.36
CA GLY A 929 -21.64 38.01 3.24
C GLY A 929 -21.11 38.86 4.38
N ASP A 930 -20.49 40.00 4.05
CA ASP A 930 -19.89 40.97 4.97
C ASP A 930 -20.69 42.27 5.07
N VAL A 931 -21.87 42.33 4.45
CA VAL A 931 -22.70 43.54 4.35
C VAL A 931 -23.92 43.49 5.24
N ASP A 932 -24.29 44.68 5.74
CA ASP A 932 -25.51 44.87 6.51
C ASP A 932 -26.75 44.93 5.61
N GLY A 933 -27.79 44.21 6.00
CA GLY A 933 -29.03 44.12 5.22
C GLY A 933 -28.93 43.24 3.97
N ARG A 934 -30.06 43.10 3.27
CA ARG A 934 -30.18 42.25 2.08
C ARG A 934 -30.03 43.12 0.83
N GLN A 935 -29.05 42.78 -0.02
CA GLN A 935 -28.78 43.50 -1.26
C GLN A 935 -28.30 42.57 -2.40
N PRO A 936 -28.32 43.00 -3.68
CA PRO A 936 -27.73 42.25 -4.77
C PRO A 936 -26.27 41.85 -4.54
N ALA A 937 -25.93 40.58 -4.77
CA ALA A 937 -24.60 40.04 -4.54
C ALA A 937 -23.60 40.53 -5.61
N ARG A 938 -22.58 41.29 -5.18
CA ARG A 938 -21.46 41.70 -6.04
C ARG A 938 -20.13 41.51 -5.31
N LEU A 939 -19.46 40.40 -5.58
CA LEU A 939 -18.14 40.09 -5.04
C LEU A 939 -17.04 40.84 -5.80
N THR A 940 -16.10 41.44 -5.08
CA THR A 940 -14.92 42.13 -5.61
C THR A 940 -13.63 41.47 -5.11
N GLY A 941 -12.49 41.74 -5.75
CA GLY A 941 -11.18 41.19 -5.36
C GLY A 941 -10.93 39.75 -5.80
N VAL A 942 -11.75 39.23 -6.72
CA VAL A 942 -11.68 37.85 -7.21
C VAL A 942 -10.41 37.55 -8.02
N GLU A 943 -9.72 38.57 -8.50
CA GLU A 943 -8.51 38.45 -9.31
C GLU A 943 -7.41 37.69 -8.57
N ARG A 944 -7.25 37.91 -7.25
CA ARG A 944 -6.23 37.21 -6.46
C ARG A 944 -6.55 35.72 -6.31
N PRO A 945 -7.73 35.30 -5.79
CA PRO A 945 -8.08 33.88 -5.78
C PRO A 945 -7.99 33.21 -7.15
N LEU A 946 -8.53 33.84 -8.21
CA LEU A 946 -8.55 33.25 -9.55
C LEU A 946 -7.17 33.12 -10.21
N SER A 947 -6.20 33.94 -9.79
CA SER A 947 -4.81 33.86 -10.27
C SER A 947 -3.90 33.04 -9.35
N THR A 948 -4.41 32.58 -8.20
CA THR A 948 -3.65 31.76 -7.26
C THR A 948 -3.60 30.32 -7.77
N ASP A 949 -2.39 29.80 -7.93
CA ASP A 949 -2.17 28.43 -8.39
C ASP A 949 -2.84 27.40 -7.46
N ARG A 950 -3.42 26.35 -8.04
CA ARG A 950 -4.15 25.25 -7.35
C ARG A 950 -5.33 25.69 -6.48
N LEU A 951 -5.78 26.93 -6.59
CA LEU A 951 -6.96 27.43 -5.90
C LEU A 951 -8.18 27.40 -6.83
N SER A 952 -9.25 26.76 -6.36
CA SER A 952 -10.54 26.71 -7.03
C SER A 952 -11.55 27.61 -6.31
N VAL A 953 -12.31 28.38 -7.09
CA VAL A 953 -13.37 29.27 -6.59
C VAL A 953 -14.73 28.64 -6.92
N HIS A 954 -15.52 28.36 -5.88
CA HIS A 954 -16.89 27.87 -6.00
C HIS A 954 -17.87 28.99 -5.68
N TRP A 955 -18.59 29.47 -6.69
CA TRP A 955 -19.58 30.53 -6.55
C TRP A 955 -20.99 29.98 -6.71
N TYR A 956 -21.80 30.04 -5.65
CA TYR A 956 -23.12 29.39 -5.64
C TYR A 956 -24.17 30.11 -6.49
N GLY A 957 -23.90 31.33 -6.96
CA GLY A 957 -24.84 32.09 -7.79
C GLY A 957 -26.05 32.66 -7.04
N LYS A 958 -25.97 32.78 -5.71
CA LYS A 958 -27.00 33.43 -4.89
C LYS A 958 -27.14 34.91 -5.29
N ARG A 959 -28.35 35.34 -5.64
CA ARG A 959 -28.63 36.69 -6.17
C ARG A 959 -28.49 37.79 -5.13
N GLU A 960 -28.75 37.48 -3.87
CA GLU A 960 -28.69 38.43 -2.76
C GLU A 960 -27.65 38.01 -1.73
N VAL A 961 -26.94 38.98 -1.17
CA VAL A 961 -26.03 38.83 -0.04
C VAL A 961 -26.63 39.53 1.18
N TYR A 962 -26.35 38.98 2.36
CA TYR A 962 -26.58 39.60 3.66
C TYR A 962 -25.57 38.99 4.65
N HIS A 963 -25.42 39.65 5.79
CA HIS A 963 -24.47 39.26 6.83
C HIS A 963 -24.46 37.74 7.10
N LEU A 964 -23.27 37.14 7.00
CA LEU A 964 -22.96 35.72 7.22
C LEU A 964 -23.66 34.72 6.30
N ARG A 965 -24.35 35.15 5.24
CA ARG A 965 -24.87 34.22 4.21
C ARG A 965 -23.70 33.51 3.52
N LYS A 966 -23.73 32.18 3.45
CA LYS A 966 -22.78 31.36 2.67
C LYS A 966 -22.97 31.61 1.17
N MET A 967 -22.07 32.36 0.54
CA MET A 967 -22.16 32.79 -0.87
C MET A 967 -21.32 31.94 -1.83
N GLY A 968 -20.27 31.32 -1.31
CA GLY A 968 -19.36 30.45 -2.06
C GLY A 968 -18.32 29.83 -1.13
N HIS A 969 -17.34 29.16 -1.70
CA HIS A 969 -16.14 28.73 -0.99
C HIS A 969 -14.91 28.75 -1.90
N LEU A 970 -13.73 28.81 -1.29
CA LEU A 970 -12.45 28.60 -1.94
C LEU A 970 -11.92 27.22 -1.53
N THR A 971 -11.24 26.53 -2.42
CA THR A 971 -10.52 25.29 -2.12
C THR A 971 -9.09 25.40 -2.64
N LEU A 972 -8.10 25.26 -1.77
CA LEU A 972 -6.68 25.28 -2.12
C LEU A 972 -6.10 23.87 -1.94
N VAL A 973 -5.59 23.30 -3.04
CA VAL A 973 -4.96 21.98 -3.04
C VAL A 973 -3.44 22.13 -2.88
N GLY A 974 -2.89 21.46 -1.88
CA GLY A 974 -1.46 21.38 -1.58
C GLY A 974 -0.71 20.39 -2.46
N GLU A 975 0.62 20.46 -2.39
CA GLU A 975 1.50 19.36 -2.80
C GLU A 975 1.59 18.34 -1.66
N GLN A 976 2.11 17.14 -1.93
CA GLN A 976 2.13 16.05 -0.93
C GLN A 976 2.78 16.46 0.41
N ASP A 977 3.84 17.26 0.37
CA ASP A 977 4.58 17.71 1.56
C ASP A 977 4.09 19.05 2.14
N THR A 978 3.00 19.62 1.61
CA THR A 978 2.52 20.91 2.09
C THR A 978 1.88 20.75 3.48
N SER A 979 2.43 21.46 4.47
CA SER A 979 1.87 21.43 5.82
C SER A 979 0.44 21.98 5.87
N PRO A 980 -0.47 21.39 6.67
CA PRO A 980 -1.84 21.90 6.84
C PRO A 980 -1.90 23.36 7.31
N GLY A 981 -0.97 23.76 8.20
CA GLY A 981 -0.86 25.15 8.67
C GLY A 981 -0.45 26.12 7.57
N GLY A 982 0.46 25.70 6.68
CA GLY A 982 0.85 26.47 5.50
C GLY A 982 -0.31 26.66 4.51
N LEU A 983 -1.12 25.62 4.29
CA LEU A 983 -2.32 25.72 3.44
C LEU A 983 -3.34 26.70 3.98
N LEU A 984 -3.63 26.65 5.29
CA LEU A 984 -4.53 27.60 5.93
C LEU A 984 -4.02 29.04 5.81
N ALA A 985 -2.72 29.27 6.00
CA ALA A 985 -2.15 30.60 5.83
C ALA A 985 -2.28 31.09 4.37
N ALA A 986 -1.99 30.23 3.39
CA ALA A 986 -2.04 30.57 1.98
C ALA A 986 -3.48 30.86 1.50
N ILE A 987 -4.47 30.05 1.89
CA ILE A 987 -5.87 30.28 1.49
C ILE A 987 -6.44 31.55 2.15
N ARG A 988 -6.01 31.88 3.38
CA ARG A 988 -6.37 33.14 4.05
C ARG A 988 -5.82 34.35 3.30
N ASP A 989 -4.54 34.31 2.93
CA ASP A 989 -3.87 35.37 2.17
C ASP A 989 -4.50 35.55 0.77
N ALA A 990 -4.84 34.46 0.09
CA ALA A 990 -5.54 34.52 -1.19
C ALA A 990 -6.95 35.11 -1.07
N ALA A 991 -7.66 34.83 0.03
CA ALA A 991 -9.01 35.30 0.28
C ALA A 991 -9.10 36.74 0.80
N GLU A 992 -8.01 37.30 1.34
CA GLU A 992 -7.98 38.63 1.97
C GLU A 992 -8.65 39.75 1.13
N PRO A 993 -8.46 39.83 -0.20
CA PRO A 993 -9.05 40.91 -1.00
C PRO A 993 -10.55 40.77 -1.25
N LEU A 994 -11.17 39.64 -0.90
CA LEU A 994 -12.57 39.38 -1.17
C LEU A 994 -13.47 40.24 -0.27
N SER A 995 -14.36 41.01 -0.89
CA SER A 995 -15.39 41.77 -0.18
C SER A 995 -16.60 42.03 -1.09
N PHE A 996 -17.78 42.17 -0.49
CA PHE A 996 -18.98 42.56 -1.23
C PHE A 996 -19.08 44.08 -1.31
N ALA A 997 -19.36 44.58 -2.51
CA ALA A 997 -19.57 46.01 -2.70
C ALA A 997 -20.88 46.45 -2.00
N GLU A 998 -20.77 47.40 -1.07
CA GLU A 998 -21.95 48.09 -0.52
C GLU A 998 -22.64 48.92 -1.60
N ILE A 999 -23.92 48.66 -1.81
CA ILE A 999 -24.78 49.52 -2.61
C ILE A 999 -25.35 50.56 -1.66
N GLY A 1000 -24.78 51.76 -1.71
CA GLY A 1000 -25.22 52.92 -0.91
C GLY A 1000 -26.62 53.44 -1.24
#